data_AF-A0A6C1BXW5-F1
#
_entry.id   AF-A0A6C1BXW5-F1
#
_cell.length_a   1.000
_cell.length_b   1.000
_cell.length_c   1.000
_cell.angle_alpha   90.00
_cell.angle_beta   90.00
_cell.angle_gamma   90.00
#
_symmetry.space_group_name_H-M   'P 1'
#
loop_
_entity.id
_entity.type
_entity.pdbx_description
1 polymer ?
#
loop_
_entity_poly.entity_id
_entity_poly.type
_entity_poly.pdbx_seq_one_letter_code
_entity_poly.pdbx_strand_id
1 'polypeptide(L)'
;MLFLILLLFFPLSLFAQVFIMSNYPLRKSNMERVINERNYRDMVDIIRKIEDVKDVYLMESEEGIYIYVERLPIIRSIHIKGNVALIREEILSYLGFYEGMPVRGPEFKDLDVEERVKRLYMDRGFLDASVGVTLIKDEDGYIDLYIGIDEGPVYFTDEGVYRGASYPSSVLDESIGLVRGRVVKESFFRESVFQLQDFYIREGFWDSFVYYEGLGKLRLSRPFYHVLMPGDREIRRKPLKFLGSLSEGISNLFSHPIATFRAITGRGFIARPVFQIIEGRRYKINSEGASFFTEKELTAISGLQSKGVDPFSLEEARENIIRAYQKKGFFDVKVEYEMTEYTINFKIQEGDRYKILGEGFDGQFYDEDVLEKILKSKLEKLYKEGYTLADGRLKREVLRDKKEVKVEFDINPGKRQILKDVKYEGENKDIKELFSKYRDKLPAIFNTNLIEAINIDLQNYFLKKGLMDGNFDIDVKVQEEGENIFYIYTYKVEEGQVYKLGDTIYYGYEKTSPRELSYMTKRAQNYSQNLDDETLHNMLTSGIFNGVSIDTFVDKEKKVVHRLIQVSEDKRGIFDLSIGYNTEENISLEAFIGLRNLFGAGLSSGLKYRKTGKRELYELSLSDNFLFSSRYWLKSNMFKTYEEHKSYNLDSYGSNLQLGYRITRNTSIGPVFSLLRNEVDGQKYNLRKYGVFLLREFKDDIFSPSRIHYDSVNLSLAEGDARYTRFDLSTFYLIPLPRNFKLSFKVAGGAVWGDAPIFDRFFLGGLRDLRGYSFEEVGQPNGGKYYTFGRLEFIFPLREPFVGVAFGDAGSVSDKPKDLFKNLKADVGLALGVNTPIGPIRLDVAFPFEEKWLNKFKVYLSVGYYY
;
A
#
# COMPACT_ATOMS: atom_id res chain seq x y z
N MET A 1 66.13 -15.75 54.17
CA MET A 1 64.71 -15.47 54.47
C MET A 1 64.35 -14.21 53.67
N LEU A 2 63.24 -14.24 52.92
CA LEU A 2 62.88 -13.32 51.81
C LEU A 2 63.74 -13.37 50.53
N PHE A 3 63.54 -14.40 49.69
CA PHE A 3 63.46 -14.29 48.21
C PHE A 3 63.05 -15.65 47.61
N LEU A 4 62.07 -16.29 48.24
CA LEU A 4 61.61 -17.63 47.90
C LEU A 4 60.11 -17.74 48.19
N ILE A 5 59.33 -16.86 47.54
CA ILE A 5 57.87 -16.90 47.27
C ILE A 5 57.66 -15.81 46.22
N LEU A 6 57.85 -16.12 44.93
CA LEU A 6 57.33 -15.26 43.84
C LEU A 6 57.26 -15.97 42.46
N LEU A 7 57.11 -17.31 42.45
CA LEU A 7 57.10 -18.11 41.21
C LEU A 7 56.03 -19.21 41.25
N LEU A 8 54.88 -18.92 41.87
CA LEU A 8 53.77 -19.88 42.01
C LEU A 8 52.38 -19.23 41.86
N PHE A 9 52.27 -18.13 41.08
CA PHE A 9 50.99 -17.52 40.72
C PHE A 9 51.06 -16.85 39.33
N PHE A 10 51.44 -17.60 38.30
CA PHE A 10 51.00 -17.30 36.94
C PHE A 10 50.04 -18.43 36.56
N PRO A 11 48.71 -18.23 36.63
CA PRO A 11 47.84 -19.12 35.89
C PRO A 11 48.14 -18.85 34.41
N LEU A 12 48.76 -19.82 33.76
CA LEU A 12 48.58 -20.02 32.32
C LEU A 12 47.10 -20.33 32.13
N SER A 13 46.24 -19.30 32.16
CA SER A 13 44.91 -19.41 31.57
C SER A 13 45.14 -19.52 30.08
N LEU A 14 45.24 -20.77 29.60
CA LEU A 14 44.87 -21.10 28.23
C LEU A 14 43.47 -20.52 28.05
N PHE A 15 43.36 -19.38 27.35
CA PHE A 15 42.06 -18.85 26.93
C PHE A 15 41.46 -19.93 26.03
N ALA A 16 40.38 -20.55 26.47
CA ALA A 16 39.63 -21.50 25.67
C ALA A 16 39.10 -20.76 24.44
N GLN A 17 39.35 -21.33 23.26
CA GLN A 17 38.85 -20.74 22.02
C GLN A 17 37.40 -21.18 21.82
N VAL A 18 36.56 -20.25 21.33
CA VAL A 18 35.20 -20.56 20.91
C VAL A 18 35.23 -20.92 19.43
N PHE A 19 34.80 -22.13 19.09
CA PHE A 19 34.73 -22.63 17.72
C PHE A 19 33.28 -22.73 17.27
N ILE A 20 32.99 -22.22 16.06
CA ILE A 20 31.66 -22.30 15.46
C ILE A 20 31.73 -23.29 14.30
N MET A 21 30.92 -24.34 14.36
CA MET A 21 30.84 -25.40 13.35
C MET A 21 29.42 -25.49 12.80
N SER A 22 29.24 -26.02 11.59
CA SER A 22 27.91 -26.20 11.00
C SER A 22 27.89 -27.37 10.03
N ASN A 23 26.70 -27.96 9.81
CA ASN A 23 26.45 -28.96 8.78
C ASN A 23 26.59 -28.40 7.35
N TYR A 24 26.40 -27.10 7.16
CA TYR A 24 26.61 -26.39 5.89
C TYR A 24 27.44 -25.11 6.11
N PRO A 25 28.26 -24.64 5.16
CA PRO A 25 29.10 -23.47 5.35
C PRO A 25 28.28 -22.22 5.71
N LEU A 26 28.47 -21.65 6.92
CA LEU A 26 27.74 -20.46 7.39
C LEU A 26 27.85 -19.30 6.39
N ARG A 27 26.76 -18.54 6.21
CA ARG A 27 26.83 -17.26 5.48
C ARG A 27 27.79 -16.32 6.21
N LYS A 28 28.39 -15.37 5.49
CA LYS A 28 29.37 -14.48 6.13
C LYS A 28 28.71 -13.71 7.25
N SER A 29 29.44 -13.66 8.36
CA SER A 29 29.02 -13.00 9.58
C SER A 29 30.23 -12.36 10.26
N ASN A 30 30.01 -11.59 11.32
CA ASN A 30 31.09 -11.16 12.21
C ASN A 30 31.13 -11.98 13.51
N MET A 31 30.46 -13.14 13.56
CA MET A 31 30.30 -13.94 14.79
C MET A 31 31.63 -14.34 15.40
N GLU A 32 32.57 -14.85 14.61
CA GLU A 32 33.90 -15.26 15.09
C GLU A 32 34.69 -14.13 15.77
N ARG A 33 34.34 -12.87 15.45
CA ARG A 33 34.97 -11.68 16.07
C ARG A 33 34.19 -11.18 17.31
N VAL A 34 32.90 -11.46 17.39
CA VAL A 34 32.00 -10.95 18.44
C VAL A 34 31.86 -11.96 19.58
N ILE A 35 31.75 -13.24 19.24
CA ILE A 35 31.52 -14.32 20.18
C ILE A 35 32.85 -14.74 20.81
N ASN A 36 32.87 -14.78 22.13
CA ASN A 36 34.02 -15.14 22.94
C ASN A 36 33.55 -15.86 24.22
N GLU A 37 34.49 -16.33 25.04
CA GLU A 37 34.22 -17.09 26.27
C GLU A 37 33.31 -16.35 27.27
N ARG A 38 33.22 -15.02 27.20
CA ARG A 38 32.43 -14.23 28.15
C ARG A 38 30.97 -14.06 27.75
N ASN A 39 30.64 -14.23 26.46
CA ASN A 39 29.30 -13.99 25.92
C ASN A 39 28.71 -15.17 25.14
N TYR A 40 29.44 -16.26 24.91
CA TYR A 40 29.00 -17.37 24.06
C TYR A 40 27.61 -17.93 24.43
N ARG A 41 27.29 -18.02 25.73
CA ARG A 41 25.98 -18.52 26.20
C ARG A 41 24.83 -17.62 25.73
N ASP A 42 24.97 -16.30 25.90
CA ASP A 42 23.99 -15.33 25.44
C ASP A 42 23.85 -15.34 23.91
N MET A 43 24.98 -15.57 23.22
CA MET A 43 25.03 -15.58 21.76
C MET A 43 24.37 -16.83 21.15
N VAL A 44 24.28 -17.95 21.86
CA VAL A 44 23.58 -19.17 21.37
C VAL A 44 22.10 -18.85 21.09
N ASP A 45 21.43 -18.14 21.99
CA ASP A 45 20.02 -17.77 21.78
C ASP A 45 19.85 -16.79 20.63
N ILE A 46 20.84 -15.93 20.38
CA ILE A 46 20.88 -15.05 19.20
C ILE A 46 21.02 -15.87 17.92
N ILE A 47 21.94 -16.83 17.88
CA ILE A 47 22.17 -17.69 16.71
C ILE A 47 20.93 -18.52 16.39
N ARG A 48 20.21 -19.03 17.41
CA ARG A 48 18.95 -19.78 17.21
C ARG A 48 17.83 -18.99 16.54
N LYS A 49 17.90 -17.66 16.55
CA LYS A 49 16.91 -16.78 15.88
C LYS A 49 17.28 -16.45 14.44
N ILE A 50 18.44 -16.85 13.98
CA ILE A 50 18.84 -16.65 12.59
C ILE A 50 17.93 -17.49 11.69
N GLU A 51 17.45 -16.90 10.62
CA GLU A 51 16.36 -17.46 9.82
C GLU A 51 16.67 -18.85 9.25
N ASP A 52 17.93 -19.06 8.84
CA ASP A 52 18.44 -20.28 8.25
C ASP A 52 19.04 -21.28 9.25
N VAL A 53 18.91 -21.01 10.55
CA VAL A 53 19.33 -21.92 11.62
C VAL A 53 18.13 -22.74 12.08
N LYS A 54 18.27 -24.06 12.03
CA LYS A 54 17.28 -25.02 12.53
C LYS A 54 17.45 -25.22 14.04
N ASP A 55 18.69 -25.46 14.49
CA ASP A 55 19.01 -25.62 15.90
C ASP A 55 20.49 -25.31 16.18
N VAL A 56 20.83 -25.12 17.45
CA VAL A 56 22.20 -24.86 17.91
C VAL A 56 22.49 -25.73 19.14
N TYR A 57 23.58 -26.48 19.04
CA TYR A 57 24.08 -27.38 20.07
C TYR A 57 25.39 -26.84 20.64
N LEU A 58 25.50 -26.85 21.96
CA LEU A 58 26.68 -26.38 22.68
C LEU A 58 27.43 -27.58 23.28
N MET A 59 28.74 -27.66 23.04
CA MET A 59 29.61 -28.67 23.63
C MET A 59 30.80 -27.98 24.30
N GLU A 60 31.03 -28.25 25.58
CA GLU A 60 32.18 -27.72 26.33
C GLU A 60 33.19 -28.85 26.54
N SER A 61 34.47 -28.60 26.24
CA SER A 61 35.58 -29.56 26.40
C SER A 61 36.82 -28.88 26.98
N GLU A 62 37.84 -29.65 27.37
CA GLU A 62 39.12 -29.11 27.84
C GLU A 62 39.87 -28.29 26.75
N GLU A 63 39.58 -28.54 25.47
CA GLU A 63 40.21 -27.86 24.33
C GLU A 63 39.53 -26.54 23.95
N GLY A 64 38.25 -26.35 24.32
CA GLY A 64 37.47 -25.21 23.88
C GLY A 64 35.96 -25.37 24.01
N ILE A 65 35.25 -24.31 23.65
CA ILE A 65 33.78 -24.25 23.57
C ILE A 65 33.37 -24.40 22.11
N TYR A 66 32.55 -25.38 21.79
CA TYR A 66 32.08 -25.65 20.42
C TYR A 66 30.59 -25.32 20.30
N ILE A 67 30.26 -24.42 19.37
CA ILE A 67 28.90 -24.07 18.97
C ILE A 67 28.63 -24.74 17.62
N TYR A 68 27.85 -25.82 17.63
CA TYR A 68 27.43 -26.51 16.41
C TYR A 68 26.07 -25.99 15.95
N VAL A 69 26.05 -25.37 14.77
CA VAL A 69 24.86 -24.75 14.16
C VAL A 69 24.30 -25.69 13.09
N GLU A 70 23.14 -26.26 13.33
CA GLU A 70 22.40 -27.03 12.33
C GLU A 70 21.61 -26.05 11.45
N ARG A 71 22.04 -25.87 10.19
CA ARG A 71 21.40 -25.01 9.20
C ARG A 71 20.39 -25.75 8.32
N LEU A 72 19.39 -24.98 7.92
CA LEU A 72 18.42 -25.35 6.89
C LEU A 72 19.06 -25.21 5.49
N PRO A 73 18.65 -26.04 4.51
CA PRO A 73 18.97 -25.78 3.11
C PRO A 73 18.42 -24.43 2.64
N ILE A 74 19.10 -23.78 1.70
CA ILE A 74 18.73 -22.44 1.19
C ILE A 74 18.52 -22.47 -0.31
N ILE A 75 17.51 -21.78 -0.80
CA ILE A 75 17.34 -21.53 -2.25
C ILE A 75 18.44 -20.58 -2.73
N ARG A 76 19.39 -21.07 -3.52
CA ARG A 76 20.48 -20.25 -4.09
C ARG A 76 20.04 -19.48 -5.32
N SER A 77 19.36 -20.15 -6.25
CA SER A 77 18.85 -19.52 -7.47
C SER A 77 17.49 -20.06 -7.87
N ILE A 78 16.69 -19.19 -8.52
CA ILE A 78 15.42 -19.58 -9.13
C ILE A 78 15.43 -19.19 -10.60
N HIS A 79 15.46 -20.20 -11.46
CA HIS A 79 15.48 -20.10 -12.91
C HIS A 79 14.08 -20.36 -13.46
N ILE A 80 13.44 -19.31 -13.97
CA ILE A 80 12.15 -19.42 -14.65
C ILE A 80 12.38 -19.24 -16.16
N LYS A 81 11.81 -20.13 -16.97
CA LYS A 81 11.87 -20.07 -18.44
C LYS A 81 10.48 -20.26 -19.04
N GLY A 82 10.24 -19.56 -20.14
CA GLY A 82 8.98 -19.63 -20.89
C GLY A 82 7.90 -18.67 -20.38
N ASN A 83 8.16 -17.93 -19.30
CA ASN A 83 7.30 -16.84 -18.86
C ASN A 83 7.47 -15.62 -19.78
N VAL A 84 6.41 -15.25 -20.49
CA VAL A 84 6.33 -14.08 -21.38
C VAL A 84 5.26 -13.13 -20.90
N ALA A 85 4.12 -13.66 -20.43
CA ALA A 85 3.00 -12.86 -19.97
C ALA A 85 3.13 -12.41 -18.52
N LEU A 86 3.66 -13.26 -17.64
CA LEU A 86 3.90 -12.92 -16.24
C LEU A 86 5.39 -12.65 -16.02
N ILE A 87 5.69 -11.54 -15.35
CA ILE A 87 7.07 -11.21 -14.98
C ILE A 87 7.54 -12.17 -13.88
N ARG A 88 8.84 -12.47 -13.84
CA ARG A 88 9.44 -13.41 -12.88
C ARG A 88 9.06 -13.08 -11.45
N GLU A 89 9.11 -11.80 -11.09
CA GLU A 89 8.87 -11.29 -9.73
C GLU A 89 7.43 -11.54 -9.27
N GLU A 90 6.47 -11.51 -10.19
CA GLU A 90 5.06 -11.80 -9.91
C GLU A 90 4.84 -13.28 -9.59
N ILE A 91 5.52 -14.17 -10.33
CA ILE A 91 5.51 -15.62 -10.04
C ILE A 91 6.15 -15.89 -8.68
N LEU A 92 7.31 -15.29 -8.40
CA LEU A 92 8.00 -15.45 -7.12
C LEU A 92 7.18 -14.93 -5.95
N SER A 93 6.53 -13.78 -6.10
CA SER A 93 5.64 -13.19 -5.09
C SER A 93 4.47 -14.12 -4.77
N TYR A 94 3.83 -14.71 -5.80
CA TYR A 94 2.75 -15.68 -5.60
C TYR A 94 3.23 -16.97 -4.93
N LEU A 95 4.44 -17.44 -5.27
CA LEU A 95 5.07 -18.58 -4.63
C LEU A 95 5.52 -18.28 -3.19
N GLY A 96 5.72 -17.01 -2.84
CA GLY A 96 6.32 -16.62 -1.57
C GLY A 96 7.78 -17.08 -1.46
N PHE A 97 8.44 -17.35 -2.59
CA PHE A 97 9.82 -17.81 -2.64
C PHE A 97 10.73 -16.69 -3.08
N TYR A 98 11.92 -16.64 -2.49
CA TYR A 98 12.96 -15.71 -2.85
C TYR A 98 14.33 -16.37 -2.75
N GLU A 99 15.28 -15.87 -3.54
CA GLU A 99 16.67 -16.33 -3.48
C GLU A 99 17.25 -15.94 -2.10
N GLY A 100 17.84 -16.90 -1.38
CA GLY A 100 18.28 -16.75 0.00
C GLY A 100 17.30 -17.29 1.05
N MET A 101 16.09 -17.71 0.66
CA MET A 101 15.10 -18.26 1.58
C MET A 101 15.53 -19.62 2.15
N PRO A 102 15.46 -19.83 3.48
CA PRO A 102 15.65 -21.13 4.09
C PRO A 102 14.42 -22.02 3.92
N VAL A 103 14.66 -23.29 3.56
CA VAL A 103 13.61 -24.25 3.26
C VAL A 103 13.32 -25.12 4.48
N ARG A 104 12.09 -25.03 5.02
CA ARG A 104 11.63 -25.79 6.19
C ARG A 104 10.78 -26.99 5.76
N GLY A 105 11.18 -28.19 6.15
CA GLY A 105 10.34 -29.38 6.14
C GLY A 105 10.03 -30.00 4.77
N PRO A 106 9.06 -30.95 4.70
CA PRO A 106 8.71 -31.72 3.50
C PRO A 106 7.75 -30.98 2.53
N GLU A 107 7.43 -29.71 2.79
CA GLU A 107 6.50 -28.89 1.98
C GLU A 107 7.13 -28.36 0.69
N PHE A 108 8.46 -28.30 0.64
CA PHE A 108 9.19 -27.91 -0.56
C PHE A 108 9.41 -29.13 -1.48
N LYS A 109 8.32 -29.56 -2.13
CA LYS A 109 8.33 -30.60 -3.17
C LYS A 109 8.02 -29.97 -4.52
N ASP A 110 8.68 -30.47 -5.57
CA ASP A 110 8.53 -30.01 -6.95
C ASP A 110 7.05 -29.95 -7.40
N LEU A 111 6.24 -30.93 -6.97
CA LEU A 111 4.80 -31.02 -7.23
C LEU A 111 3.98 -29.84 -6.67
N ASP A 112 4.32 -29.31 -5.49
CA ASP A 112 3.57 -28.19 -4.91
C ASP A 112 3.88 -26.88 -5.66
N VAL A 113 5.16 -26.69 -6.01
CA VAL A 113 5.59 -25.53 -6.81
C VAL A 113 4.91 -25.55 -8.18
N GLU A 114 4.87 -26.72 -8.83
CA GLU A 114 4.22 -26.91 -10.13
C GLU A 114 2.74 -26.53 -10.09
N GLU A 115 1.98 -27.07 -9.14
CA GLU A 115 0.55 -26.80 -8.99
C GLU A 115 0.25 -25.33 -8.66
N ARG A 116 1.08 -24.70 -7.84
CA ARG A 116 0.93 -23.27 -7.49
C ARG A 116 1.19 -22.37 -8.70
N VAL A 117 2.26 -22.61 -9.47
CA VAL A 117 2.53 -21.82 -10.70
C VAL A 117 1.43 -22.07 -11.73
N LYS A 118 1.01 -23.32 -11.93
CA LYS A 118 -0.07 -23.65 -12.87
C LYS A 118 -1.37 -22.95 -12.50
N ARG A 119 -1.74 -22.94 -11.22
CA ARG A 119 -2.91 -22.21 -10.70
C ARG A 119 -2.81 -20.71 -10.95
N LEU A 120 -1.65 -20.11 -10.68
CA LEU A 120 -1.41 -18.69 -10.97
C LEU A 120 -1.71 -18.37 -12.45
N TYR A 121 -1.20 -19.17 -13.37
CA TYR A 121 -1.46 -18.98 -14.81
C TYR A 121 -2.94 -19.16 -15.18
N MET A 122 -3.61 -20.17 -14.63
CA MET A 122 -5.04 -20.38 -14.84
C MET A 122 -5.88 -19.20 -14.32
N ASP A 123 -5.54 -18.62 -13.17
CA ASP A 123 -6.19 -17.43 -12.60
C ASP A 123 -5.95 -16.16 -13.44
N ARG A 124 -4.95 -16.19 -14.32
CA ARG A 124 -4.62 -15.16 -15.32
C ARG A 124 -5.15 -15.48 -16.72
N GLY A 125 -6.01 -16.49 -16.84
CA GLY A 125 -6.68 -16.85 -18.09
C GLY A 125 -5.87 -17.72 -19.04
N PHE A 126 -4.72 -18.23 -18.61
CA PHE A 126 -3.91 -19.21 -19.33
C PHE A 126 -4.37 -20.63 -19.00
N LEU A 127 -5.47 -21.05 -19.64
CA LEU A 127 -6.18 -22.28 -19.28
C LEU A 127 -5.50 -23.57 -19.75
N ASP A 128 -4.47 -23.46 -20.58
CA ASP A 128 -3.70 -24.59 -21.13
C ASP A 128 -2.24 -24.53 -20.69
N ALA A 129 -1.94 -23.75 -19.64
CA ALA A 129 -0.59 -23.64 -19.13
C ALA A 129 -0.08 -24.98 -18.59
N SER A 130 1.14 -25.34 -18.96
CA SER A 130 1.87 -26.47 -18.40
C SER A 130 3.16 -26.00 -17.74
N VAL A 131 3.50 -26.60 -16.62
CA VAL A 131 4.65 -26.23 -15.79
C VAL A 131 5.45 -27.49 -15.49
N GLY A 132 6.76 -27.41 -15.55
CA GLY A 132 7.67 -28.45 -15.06
C GLY A 132 8.63 -27.86 -14.05
N VAL A 133 8.83 -28.55 -12.93
CA VAL A 133 9.73 -28.11 -11.85
C VAL A 133 10.83 -29.14 -11.65
N THR A 134 12.05 -28.67 -11.41
CA THR A 134 13.20 -29.51 -11.03
C THR A 134 14.01 -28.82 -9.94
N LEU A 135 14.25 -29.53 -8.85
CA LEU A 135 15.05 -29.08 -7.72
C LEU A 135 16.38 -29.83 -7.66
N ILE A 136 17.49 -29.09 -7.66
CA ILE A 136 18.83 -29.65 -7.48
C ILE A 136 19.40 -29.13 -6.17
N LYS A 137 19.70 -30.04 -5.23
CA LYS A 137 20.35 -29.71 -3.96
C LYS A 137 21.82 -30.13 -4.00
N ASP A 138 22.72 -29.24 -3.59
CA ASP A 138 24.16 -29.53 -3.49
C ASP A 138 24.61 -29.93 -2.08
N GLU A 139 25.89 -30.31 -1.96
CA GLU A 139 26.52 -30.75 -0.71
C GLU A 139 26.65 -29.62 0.33
N ASP A 140 26.72 -28.37 -0.13
CA ASP A 140 26.79 -27.17 0.72
C ASP A 140 25.40 -26.73 1.22
N GLY A 141 24.35 -27.49 0.90
CA GLY A 141 22.99 -27.23 1.37
C GLY A 141 22.25 -26.18 0.56
N TYR A 142 22.76 -25.79 -0.62
CA TYR A 142 22.06 -24.90 -1.53
C TYR A 142 21.12 -25.67 -2.47
N ILE A 143 20.02 -25.02 -2.84
CA ILE A 143 18.99 -25.53 -3.73
C ILE A 143 18.88 -24.60 -4.94
N ASP A 144 19.03 -25.14 -6.15
CA ASP A 144 18.71 -24.45 -7.39
C ASP A 144 17.35 -24.95 -7.90
N LEU A 145 16.42 -24.03 -8.11
CA LEU A 145 15.05 -24.32 -8.55
C LEU A 145 14.90 -23.94 -10.04
N TYR A 146 14.51 -24.89 -10.87
CA TYR A 146 14.23 -24.69 -12.29
C TYR A 146 12.73 -24.85 -12.55
N ILE A 147 12.10 -23.82 -13.12
CA ILE A 147 10.68 -23.79 -13.48
C ILE A 147 10.58 -23.52 -14.99
N GLY A 148 10.16 -24.53 -15.76
CA GLY A 148 9.83 -24.39 -17.17
C GLY A 148 8.33 -24.21 -17.35
N ILE A 149 7.91 -23.23 -18.14
CA ILE A 149 6.51 -22.87 -18.34
C ILE A 149 6.19 -22.83 -19.83
N ASP A 150 5.15 -23.52 -20.25
CA ASP A 150 4.46 -23.25 -21.51
C ASP A 150 3.13 -22.59 -21.15
N GLU A 151 3.00 -21.29 -21.41
CA GLU A 151 1.84 -20.50 -20.98
C GLU A 151 0.56 -20.87 -21.74
N GLY A 152 0.67 -21.32 -22.99
CA GLY A 152 -0.50 -21.43 -23.88
C GLY A 152 -1.16 -20.07 -24.17
N PRO A 153 -2.36 -20.06 -24.79
CA PRO A 153 -3.07 -18.82 -25.09
C PRO A 153 -3.89 -18.29 -23.90
N VAL A 154 -4.07 -16.96 -23.84
CA VAL A 154 -5.05 -16.31 -22.96
C VAL A 154 -6.45 -16.43 -23.55
N TYR A 155 -7.41 -16.79 -22.71
CA TYR A 155 -8.82 -16.86 -23.07
C TYR A 155 -9.61 -15.66 -22.51
N PHE A 156 -10.42 -15.05 -23.38
CA PHE A 156 -11.38 -14.01 -22.98
C PHE A 156 -12.79 -14.59 -22.84
N THR A 157 -13.57 -14.07 -21.90
CA THR A 157 -14.93 -14.50 -21.63
C THR A 157 -15.84 -14.12 -22.79
N ASP A 158 -16.67 -15.06 -23.22
CA ASP A 158 -17.78 -14.84 -24.13
C ASP A 158 -19.10 -15.23 -23.43
N GLU A 159 -20.22 -15.07 -24.12
CA GLU A 159 -21.56 -15.44 -23.65
C GLU A 159 -21.62 -16.86 -23.07
N GLY A 160 -22.29 -16.99 -21.93
CA GLY A 160 -22.50 -18.29 -21.28
C GLY A 160 -23.41 -19.19 -22.10
N VAL A 161 -23.12 -20.49 -22.08
CA VAL A 161 -23.95 -21.53 -22.69
C VAL A 161 -24.74 -22.21 -21.59
N TYR A 162 -26.04 -21.94 -21.54
CA TYR A 162 -26.95 -22.44 -20.51
C TYR A 162 -27.86 -23.50 -21.12
N ARG A 163 -27.49 -24.77 -20.97
CA ARG A 163 -28.27 -25.90 -21.50
C ARG A 163 -29.42 -26.23 -20.56
N GLY A 164 -30.63 -26.39 -21.10
CA GLY A 164 -31.82 -26.72 -20.31
C GLY A 164 -32.51 -25.52 -19.64
N ALA A 165 -32.02 -24.29 -19.89
CA ALA A 165 -32.63 -23.07 -19.37
C ALA A 165 -33.79 -22.56 -20.25
N SER A 166 -34.86 -22.07 -19.61
CA SER A 166 -35.96 -21.33 -20.24
C SER A 166 -35.70 -19.82 -20.34
N TYR A 167 -34.77 -19.29 -19.55
CA TYR A 167 -34.38 -17.88 -19.58
C TYR A 167 -33.33 -17.58 -20.67
N PRO A 168 -33.36 -16.38 -21.30
CA PRO A 168 -32.32 -15.95 -22.22
C PRO A 168 -30.93 -15.88 -21.56
N SER A 169 -29.89 -16.27 -22.29
CA SER A 169 -28.50 -16.25 -21.80
C SER A 169 -28.05 -14.88 -21.31
N SER A 170 -28.57 -13.79 -21.87
CA SER A 170 -28.28 -12.42 -21.40
C SER A 170 -28.76 -12.13 -19.98
N VAL A 171 -29.90 -12.69 -19.56
CA VAL A 171 -30.46 -12.53 -18.21
C VAL A 171 -29.64 -13.34 -17.21
N LEU A 172 -29.28 -14.57 -17.57
CA LEU A 172 -28.46 -15.45 -16.73
C LEU A 172 -27.03 -14.93 -16.59
N ASP A 173 -26.44 -14.43 -17.68
CA ASP A 173 -25.15 -13.71 -17.67
C ASP A 173 -25.21 -12.50 -16.73
N GLU A 174 -26.30 -11.71 -16.75
CA GLU A 174 -26.45 -10.58 -15.83
C GLU A 174 -26.61 -11.03 -14.38
N SER A 175 -27.32 -12.14 -14.12
CA SER A 175 -27.56 -12.67 -12.76
C SER A 175 -26.26 -13.06 -12.03
N ILE A 176 -25.25 -13.53 -12.78
CA ILE A 176 -23.93 -13.88 -12.25
C ILE A 176 -22.89 -12.78 -12.41
N GLY A 177 -23.26 -11.66 -13.05
CA GLY A 177 -22.33 -10.56 -13.33
C GLY A 177 -21.26 -10.89 -14.38
N LEU A 178 -21.58 -11.74 -15.36
CA LEU A 178 -20.69 -12.04 -16.48
C LEU A 178 -20.40 -10.77 -17.29
N VAL A 179 -19.12 -10.47 -17.47
CA VAL A 179 -18.65 -9.40 -18.35
C VAL A 179 -17.93 -10.05 -19.54
N ARG A 180 -18.41 -9.78 -20.76
CA ARG A 180 -17.78 -10.26 -22.01
C ARG A 180 -16.45 -9.53 -22.24
N GLY A 181 -15.46 -10.24 -22.79
CA GLY A 181 -14.14 -9.71 -23.09
C GLY A 181 -13.22 -9.56 -21.87
N ARG A 182 -13.65 -10.06 -20.70
CA ARG A 182 -12.82 -10.17 -19.51
C ARG A 182 -11.85 -11.34 -19.64
N VAL A 183 -10.70 -11.31 -18.99
CA VAL A 183 -9.85 -12.50 -18.86
C VAL A 183 -10.61 -13.58 -18.10
N VAL A 184 -10.60 -14.80 -18.62
CA VAL A 184 -11.33 -15.93 -18.03
C VAL A 184 -10.74 -16.30 -16.67
N LYS A 185 -11.62 -16.47 -15.68
CA LYS A 185 -11.29 -17.05 -14.38
C LYS A 185 -12.25 -18.19 -14.11
N GLU A 186 -11.75 -19.41 -14.09
CA GLU A 186 -12.61 -20.58 -13.98
C GLU A 186 -13.24 -20.73 -12.58
N SER A 187 -12.55 -20.25 -11.54
CA SER A 187 -13.06 -20.16 -10.17
C SER A 187 -14.36 -19.36 -10.09
N PHE A 188 -14.40 -18.21 -10.78
CA PHE A 188 -15.61 -17.38 -10.85
C PHE A 188 -16.82 -18.18 -11.36
N PHE A 189 -16.66 -19.01 -12.40
CA PHE A 189 -17.77 -19.80 -12.93
C PHE A 189 -18.21 -20.95 -12.01
N ARG A 190 -17.26 -21.57 -11.29
CA ARG A 190 -17.60 -22.55 -10.26
C ARG A 190 -18.44 -21.93 -9.14
N GLU A 191 -18.09 -20.73 -8.71
CA GLU A 191 -18.85 -19.97 -7.71
C GLU A 191 -20.21 -19.50 -8.26
N SER A 192 -20.29 -19.16 -9.55
CA SER A 192 -21.53 -18.76 -10.22
C SER A 192 -22.61 -19.84 -10.23
N VAL A 193 -22.28 -21.12 -10.00
CA VAL A 193 -23.26 -22.20 -9.87
C VAL A 193 -24.28 -21.89 -8.78
N PHE A 194 -23.81 -21.48 -7.60
CA PHE A 194 -24.68 -21.10 -6.49
C PHE A 194 -25.52 -19.88 -6.82
N GLN A 195 -24.95 -18.88 -7.50
CA GLN A 195 -25.66 -17.66 -7.90
C GLN A 195 -26.80 -17.94 -8.90
N LEU A 196 -26.56 -18.85 -9.86
CA LEU A 196 -27.58 -19.30 -10.79
C LEU A 196 -28.65 -20.13 -10.07
N GLN A 197 -28.24 -21.02 -9.16
CA GLN A 197 -29.19 -21.81 -8.37
C GLN A 197 -30.07 -20.91 -7.49
N ASP A 198 -29.48 -19.94 -6.80
CA ASP A 198 -30.18 -18.91 -6.03
C ASP A 198 -31.08 -18.04 -6.91
N PHE A 199 -30.66 -17.73 -8.14
CA PHE A 199 -31.51 -17.05 -9.12
C PHE A 199 -32.79 -17.87 -9.39
N TYR A 200 -32.67 -19.17 -9.66
CA TYR A 200 -33.85 -20.02 -9.89
C TYR A 200 -34.74 -20.18 -8.64
N ILE A 201 -34.14 -20.30 -7.44
CA ILE A 201 -34.92 -20.34 -6.19
C ILE A 201 -35.69 -19.03 -6.00
N ARG A 202 -35.05 -17.87 -6.24
CA ARG A 202 -35.70 -16.55 -6.16
C ARG A 202 -36.81 -16.36 -7.19
N GLU A 203 -36.63 -16.91 -8.38
CA GLU A 203 -37.65 -16.90 -9.44
C GLU A 203 -38.82 -17.88 -9.15
N GLY A 204 -38.77 -18.61 -8.02
CA GLY A 204 -39.87 -19.44 -7.52
C GLY A 204 -39.85 -20.88 -8.05
N PHE A 205 -38.68 -21.40 -8.42
CA PHE A 205 -38.52 -22.81 -8.77
C PHE A 205 -38.32 -23.65 -7.50
N TRP A 206 -39.05 -24.77 -7.41
CA TRP A 206 -39.05 -25.66 -6.25
C TRP A 206 -37.69 -26.34 -6.05
N ASP A 207 -37.14 -26.88 -7.13
CA ASP A 207 -35.92 -27.67 -7.14
C ASP A 207 -35.16 -27.45 -8.46
N SER A 208 -34.23 -26.49 -8.49
CA SER A 208 -33.36 -26.33 -9.67
C SER A 208 -31.94 -26.71 -9.33
N PHE A 209 -31.31 -27.48 -10.22
CA PHE A 209 -29.92 -27.89 -10.08
C PHE A 209 -29.11 -27.28 -11.21
N VAL A 210 -27.99 -26.66 -10.83
CA VAL A 210 -27.05 -26.07 -11.77
C VAL A 210 -25.73 -26.82 -11.64
N TYR A 211 -25.18 -27.24 -12.78
CA TYR A 211 -23.87 -27.86 -12.85
C TYR A 211 -23.00 -27.08 -13.81
N TYR A 212 -21.78 -26.79 -13.39
CA TYR A 212 -20.77 -26.25 -14.28
C TYR A 212 -20.06 -27.39 -15.01
N GLU A 213 -20.29 -27.51 -16.32
CA GLU A 213 -19.68 -28.56 -17.15
C GLU A 213 -18.23 -28.23 -17.55
N GLY A 214 -17.85 -26.96 -17.49
CA GLY A 214 -16.51 -26.48 -17.86
C GLY A 214 -16.53 -25.36 -18.90
N LEU A 215 -15.44 -25.24 -19.64
CA LEU A 215 -15.22 -24.17 -20.63
C LEU A 215 -15.20 -24.71 -22.06
N GLY A 216 -16.09 -24.18 -22.90
CA GLY A 216 -15.99 -24.28 -24.35
C GLY A 216 -14.92 -23.34 -24.88
N LYS A 217 -13.71 -23.85 -25.10
CA LYS A 217 -12.58 -23.10 -25.68
C LYS A 217 -12.72 -22.98 -27.20
N LEU A 218 -12.72 -21.76 -27.73
CA LEU A 218 -12.91 -21.47 -29.16
C LEU A 218 -11.87 -20.45 -29.65
N ARG A 219 -11.49 -20.57 -30.93
CA ARG A 219 -10.65 -19.58 -31.61
C ARG A 219 -11.54 -18.52 -32.28
N LEU A 220 -11.18 -17.24 -32.13
CA LEU A 220 -11.88 -16.15 -32.80
C LEU A 220 -11.69 -16.23 -34.32
N SER A 221 -12.78 -16.00 -35.05
CA SER A 221 -12.80 -15.92 -36.51
C SER A 221 -13.06 -14.50 -37.04
N ARG A 222 -13.34 -13.54 -36.14
CA ARG A 222 -13.62 -12.12 -36.46
C ARG A 222 -12.98 -11.17 -35.44
N PRO A 223 -12.63 -9.92 -35.84
CA PRO A 223 -12.11 -8.88 -34.94
C PRO A 223 -13.01 -8.65 -33.72
N PHE A 224 -12.44 -8.77 -32.52
CA PHE A 224 -13.18 -8.68 -31.26
C PHE A 224 -13.04 -7.28 -30.63
N TYR A 225 -13.56 -6.24 -31.31
CA TYR A 225 -13.47 -4.83 -30.87
C TYR A 225 -14.15 -4.55 -29.52
N HIS A 226 -15.08 -5.42 -29.11
CA HIS A 226 -15.78 -5.33 -27.82
C HIS A 226 -14.85 -5.48 -26.60
N VAL A 227 -13.62 -5.97 -26.77
CA VAL A 227 -12.61 -6.06 -25.69
C VAL A 227 -12.21 -4.69 -25.16
N LEU A 228 -12.07 -3.67 -26.03
CA LEU A 228 -11.70 -2.32 -25.61
C LEU A 228 -12.91 -1.42 -25.38
N MET A 229 -13.98 -1.61 -26.17
CA MET A 229 -15.17 -0.79 -26.09
C MET A 229 -16.41 -1.67 -26.33
N PRO A 230 -17.18 -2.05 -25.29
CA PRO A 230 -18.38 -2.82 -25.49
C PRO A 230 -19.39 -2.00 -26.31
N GLY A 231 -19.65 -2.46 -27.54
CA GLY A 231 -20.60 -1.87 -28.47
C GLY A 231 -22.07 -2.18 -28.18
N ASP A 232 -22.39 -2.76 -27.03
CA ASP A 232 -23.77 -3.04 -26.64
C ASP A 232 -24.52 -1.73 -26.35
N ARG A 233 -25.62 -1.50 -27.07
CA ARG A 233 -26.45 -0.29 -26.97
C ARG A 233 -27.09 -0.16 -25.60
N GLU A 234 -27.33 -1.27 -24.89
CA GLU A 234 -27.87 -1.23 -23.52
C GLU A 234 -26.83 -0.79 -22.49
N ILE A 235 -25.56 -1.17 -22.68
CA ILE A 235 -24.46 -0.77 -21.79
C ILE A 235 -24.18 0.73 -21.90
N ARG A 236 -24.27 1.30 -23.11
CA ARG A 236 -24.14 2.77 -23.32
C ARG A 236 -25.22 3.59 -22.62
N ARG A 237 -26.40 3.01 -22.35
CA ARG A 237 -27.48 3.67 -21.60
C ARG A 237 -27.24 3.68 -20.08
N LYS A 238 -26.26 2.91 -19.59
CA LYS A 238 -25.86 2.83 -18.17
C LYS A 238 -24.41 3.36 -18.02
N PRO A 239 -24.19 4.67 -17.85
CA PRO A 239 -22.85 5.29 -17.93
C PRO A 239 -21.82 4.71 -16.94
N LEU A 240 -22.26 4.32 -15.73
CA LEU A 240 -21.40 3.65 -14.75
C LEU A 240 -20.95 2.24 -15.22
N LYS A 241 -21.83 1.49 -15.88
CA LYS A 241 -21.51 0.14 -16.41
C LYS A 241 -20.55 0.26 -17.59
N PHE A 242 -20.77 1.25 -18.47
CA PHE A 242 -19.87 1.58 -19.57
C PHE A 242 -18.46 1.93 -19.07
N LEU A 243 -18.33 2.83 -18.09
CA LEU A 243 -17.03 3.18 -17.49
C LEU A 243 -16.34 1.98 -16.84
N GLY A 244 -17.08 1.11 -16.16
CA GLY A 244 -16.54 -0.13 -15.60
C GLY A 244 -16.00 -1.09 -16.66
N SER A 245 -16.74 -1.26 -17.74
CA SER A 245 -16.33 -2.14 -18.84
C SER A 245 -15.17 -1.58 -19.67
N LEU A 246 -15.12 -0.27 -19.87
CA LEU A 246 -14.00 0.43 -20.51
C LEU A 246 -12.74 0.32 -19.65
N SER A 247 -12.88 0.47 -18.33
CA SER A 247 -11.82 0.22 -17.37
C SER A 247 -11.25 -1.19 -17.50
N GLU A 248 -12.11 -2.22 -17.55
CA GLU A 248 -11.67 -3.61 -17.69
C GLU A 248 -10.96 -3.87 -19.03
N GLY A 249 -11.50 -3.32 -20.13
CA GLY A 249 -10.90 -3.45 -21.46
C GLY A 249 -9.54 -2.79 -21.58
N ILE A 250 -9.38 -1.59 -21.01
CA ILE A 250 -8.11 -0.88 -20.93
C ILE A 250 -7.14 -1.63 -20.01
N SER A 251 -7.61 -2.14 -18.86
CA SER A 251 -6.82 -2.97 -17.95
C SER A 251 -6.23 -4.19 -18.68
N ASN A 252 -7.06 -4.91 -19.45
CA ASN A 252 -6.64 -6.07 -20.25
C ASN A 252 -5.58 -5.73 -21.31
N LEU A 253 -5.61 -4.52 -21.87
CA LEU A 253 -4.59 -4.07 -22.82
C LEU A 253 -3.22 -3.94 -22.14
N PHE A 254 -3.19 -3.58 -20.86
CA PHE A 254 -1.94 -3.43 -20.12
C PHE A 254 -1.49 -4.72 -19.44
N SER A 255 -2.42 -5.51 -18.90
CA SER A 255 -2.08 -6.78 -18.25
C SER A 255 -1.77 -7.89 -19.25
N HIS A 256 -2.41 -7.88 -20.44
CA HIS A 256 -2.23 -8.91 -21.47
C HIS A 256 -2.15 -8.31 -22.89
N PRO A 257 -1.16 -7.44 -23.20
CA PRO A 257 -1.11 -6.65 -24.43
C PRO A 257 -1.14 -7.49 -25.71
N ILE A 258 -0.33 -8.56 -25.76
CA ILE A 258 -0.22 -9.43 -26.94
C ILE A 258 -1.54 -10.16 -27.20
N ALA A 259 -2.15 -10.72 -26.15
CA ALA A 259 -3.42 -11.44 -26.26
C ALA A 259 -4.56 -10.51 -26.64
N THR A 260 -4.64 -9.33 -26.01
CA THR A 260 -5.64 -8.30 -26.30
C THR A 260 -5.50 -7.81 -27.75
N PHE A 261 -4.29 -7.55 -28.23
CA PHE A 261 -4.06 -7.16 -29.64
C PHE A 261 -4.43 -8.28 -30.63
N ARG A 262 -4.09 -9.54 -30.32
CA ARG A 262 -4.52 -10.70 -31.12
C ARG A 262 -6.05 -10.83 -31.13
N ALA A 263 -6.73 -10.61 -30.01
CA ALA A 263 -8.19 -10.62 -29.94
C ALA A 263 -8.82 -9.50 -30.78
N ILE A 264 -8.32 -8.27 -30.67
CA ILE A 264 -8.78 -7.11 -31.47
C ILE A 264 -8.62 -7.39 -32.97
N THR A 265 -7.51 -7.99 -33.39
CA THR A 265 -7.25 -8.34 -34.80
C THR A 265 -7.94 -9.63 -35.27
N GLY A 266 -8.75 -10.26 -34.41
CA GLY A 266 -9.57 -11.43 -34.75
C GLY A 266 -8.82 -12.76 -34.75
N ARG A 267 -7.67 -12.83 -34.07
CA ARG A 267 -6.82 -14.02 -33.92
C ARG A 267 -6.67 -14.48 -32.47
N GLY A 268 -7.51 -14.00 -31.56
CA GLY A 268 -7.49 -14.38 -30.14
C GLY A 268 -8.29 -15.65 -29.84
N PHE A 269 -8.40 -15.98 -28.56
CA PHE A 269 -9.14 -17.13 -28.06
C PHE A 269 -10.20 -16.67 -27.06
N ILE A 270 -11.35 -17.33 -27.08
CA ILE A 270 -12.46 -17.08 -26.17
C ILE A 270 -12.85 -18.38 -25.47
N ALA A 271 -13.34 -18.26 -24.25
CA ALA A 271 -13.96 -19.37 -23.54
C ALA A 271 -15.39 -19.01 -23.18
N ARG A 272 -16.29 -19.95 -23.44
CA ARG A 272 -17.70 -19.89 -23.03
C ARG A 272 -17.90 -20.80 -21.84
N PRO A 273 -18.37 -20.30 -20.70
CA PRO A 273 -18.74 -21.17 -19.60
C PRO A 273 -19.99 -21.97 -20.00
N VAL A 274 -19.95 -23.28 -19.79
CA VAL A 274 -21.05 -24.19 -20.07
C VAL A 274 -21.69 -24.60 -18.75
N PHE A 275 -22.94 -24.21 -18.57
CA PHE A 275 -23.77 -24.59 -17.44
C PHE A 275 -24.88 -25.52 -17.93
N GLN A 276 -25.04 -26.65 -17.24
CA GLN A 276 -26.19 -27.53 -17.39
C GLN A 276 -27.18 -27.19 -16.29
N ILE A 277 -28.39 -26.79 -16.69
CA ILE A 277 -29.46 -26.41 -15.79
C ILE A 277 -30.58 -27.44 -15.92
N ILE A 278 -30.97 -28.00 -14.78
CA ILE A 278 -32.16 -28.82 -14.65
C ILE A 278 -33.18 -27.95 -13.92
N GLU A 279 -34.09 -27.35 -14.68
CA GLU A 279 -35.13 -26.49 -14.12
C GLU A 279 -36.18 -27.35 -13.42
N GLY A 280 -36.43 -27.03 -12.15
CA GLY A 280 -37.53 -27.59 -11.39
C GLY A 280 -38.88 -27.11 -11.87
N ARG A 281 -39.95 -27.50 -11.18
CA ARG A 281 -41.25 -26.86 -11.41
C ARG A 281 -41.38 -25.61 -10.57
N ARG A 282 -42.03 -24.59 -11.13
CA ARG A 282 -42.37 -23.40 -10.35
C ARG A 282 -43.43 -23.74 -9.33
N TYR A 283 -43.18 -23.36 -8.09
CA TYR A 283 -44.19 -23.47 -7.08
C TYR A 283 -45.08 -22.24 -7.07
N LYS A 284 -46.35 -22.44 -6.75
CA LYS A 284 -47.32 -21.38 -6.57
C LYS A 284 -47.63 -21.26 -5.10
N ILE A 285 -47.45 -20.07 -4.56
CA ILE A 285 -48.00 -19.74 -3.25
C ILE A 285 -49.35 -19.09 -3.50
N ASN A 286 -50.41 -19.66 -2.96
CA ASN A 286 -51.68 -18.96 -2.84
C ASN A 286 -51.95 -18.70 -1.37
N SER A 287 -52.67 -17.62 -1.09
CA SER A 287 -53.16 -17.32 0.24
C SER A 287 -54.68 -17.19 0.22
N GLU A 288 -55.35 -17.93 1.10
CA GLU A 288 -56.78 -17.78 1.35
C GLU A 288 -56.97 -17.04 2.68
N GLY A 289 -57.75 -15.95 2.67
CA GLY A 289 -58.09 -15.18 3.87
C GLY A 289 -57.11 -14.06 4.26
N ALA A 290 -56.05 -13.82 3.47
CA ALA A 290 -55.16 -12.68 3.62
C ALA A 290 -55.69 -11.42 2.93
N SER A 291 -55.86 -10.33 3.68
CA SER A 291 -56.29 -9.01 3.21
C SER A 291 -55.28 -7.90 3.52
N PHE A 292 -54.41 -8.08 4.52
CA PHE A 292 -53.44 -7.06 4.96
C PHE A 292 -52.14 -7.08 4.14
N PHE A 293 -51.53 -8.24 3.96
CA PHE A 293 -50.37 -8.39 3.08
C PHE A 293 -50.84 -8.88 1.70
N THR A 294 -50.24 -8.32 0.65
CA THR A 294 -50.43 -8.82 -0.71
C THR A 294 -49.81 -10.21 -0.86
N GLU A 295 -50.28 -11.01 -1.82
CA GLU A 295 -49.68 -12.33 -2.14
C GLU A 295 -48.17 -12.23 -2.38
N LYS A 296 -47.71 -11.14 -3.00
CA LYS A 296 -46.29 -10.87 -3.25
C LYS A 296 -45.51 -10.61 -1.95
N GLU A 297 -46.09 -9.90 -0.99
CA GLU A 297 -45.46 -9.65 0.32
C GLU A 297 -45.43 -10.93 1.15
N LEU A 298 -46.51 -11.72 1.16
CA LEU A 298 -46.54 -13.02 1.83
C LEU A 298 -45.51 -14.00 1.25
N THR A 299 -45.36 -13.99 -0.06
CA THR A 299 -44.32 -14.76 -0.75
C THR A 299 -42.93 -14.36 -0.25
N ALA A 300 -42.65 -13.07 -0.11
CA ALA A 300 -41.36 -12.59 0.42
C ALA A 300 -41.19 -12.93 1.91
N ILE A 301 -42.23 -12.72 2.74
CA ILE A 301 -42.23 -12.98 4.19
C ILE A 301 -42.03 -14.47 4.49
N SER A 302 -42.57 -15.35 3.65
CA SER A 302 -42.43 -16.80 3.81
C SER A 302 -40.96 -17.25 3.88
N GLY A 303 -40.05 -16.52 3.22
CA GLY A 303 -38.65 -16.90 3.12
C GLY A 303 -38.38 -18.06 2.15
N LEU A 304 -39.41 -18.62 1.51
CA LEU A 304 -39.27 -19.76 0.61
C LEU A 304 -38.49 -19.39 -0.68
N GLN A 305 -38.58 -18.14 -1.14
CA GLN A 305 -37.82 -17.64 -2.29
C GLN A 305 -36.30 -17.55 -2.06
N SER A 306 -35.82 -17.70 -0.82
CA SER A 306 -34.39 -17.72 -0.51
C SER A 306 -33.91 -19.08 -0.03
N LYS A 307 -34.76 -19.85 0.66
CA LYS A 307 -34.39 -21.14 1.26
C LYS A 307 -34.82 -22.36 0.46
N GLY A 308 -35.68 -22.17 -0.56
CA GLY A 308 -36.33 -23.28 -1.25
C GLY A 308 -37.49 -23.85 -0.43
N VAL A 309 -38.00 -25.01 -0.84
CA VAL A 309 -39.16 -25.63 -0.19
C VAL A 309 -38.85 -27.04 0.30
N ASP A 310 -38.92 -27.22 1.61
CA ASP A 310 -38.79 -28.49 2.33
C ASP A 310 -39.66 -28.44 3.61
N PRO A 311 -39.91 -29.56 4.30
CA PRO A 311 -40.78 -29.60 5.48
C PRO A 311 -40.38 -28.62 6.59
N PHE A 312 -39.08 -28.40 6.82
CA PHE A 312 -38.61 -27.45 7.83
C PHE A 312 -38.78 -26.01 7.35
N SER A 313 -38.46 -25.72 6.09
CA SER A 313 -38.66 -24.39 5.49
C SER A 313 -40.13 -23.99 5.42
N LEU A 314 -41.07 -24.94 5.31
CA LEU A 314 -42.52 -24.67 5.32
C LEU A 314 -43.05 -24.36 6.71
N GLU A 315 -42.61 -25.10 7.73
CA GLU A 315 -42.90 -24.75 9.12
C GLU A 315 -42.28 -23.40 9.47
N GLU A 316 -41.06 -23.14 9.03
CA GLU A 316 -40.42 -21.84 9.20
C GLU A 316 -41.20 -20.74 8.46
N ALA A 317 -41.66 -20.98 7.24
CA ALA A 317 -42.49 -20.05 6.48
C ALA A 317 -43.81 -19.73 7.19
N ARG A 318 -44.48 -20.75 7.73
CA ARG A 318 -45.69 -20.59 8.54
C ARG A 318 -45.42 -19.70 9.74
N GLU A 319 -44.38 -20.00 10.51
CA GLU A 319 -43.97 -19.22 11.68
C GLU A 319 -43.55 -17.78 11.30
N ASN A 320 -42.86 -17.60 10.19
CA ASN A 320 -42.47 -16.28 9.68
C ASN A 320 -43.69 -15.44 9.32
N ILE A 321 -44.70 -16.02 8.66
CA ILE A 321 -45.96 -15.35 8.34
C ILE A 321 -46.70 -14.99 9.62
N ILE A 322 -46.85 -15.91 10.57
CA ILE A 322 -47.47 -15.63 11.89
C ILE A 322 -46.76 -14.46 12.58
N ARG A 323 -45.43 -14.50 12.66
CA ARG A 323 -44.63 -13.44 13.28
C ARG A 323 -44.78 -12.11 12.55
N ALA A 324 -44.82 -12.09 11.22
CA ALA A 324 -45.00 -10.87 10.44
C ALA A 324 -46.36 -10.22 10.70
N TYR A 325 -47.43 -11.01 10.78
CA TYR A 325 -48.76 -10.53 11.15
C TYR A 325 -48.81 -10.00 12.60
N GLN A 326 -48.21 -10.73 13.55
CA GLN A 326 -48.11 -10.30 14.95
C GLN A 326 -47.31 -8.99 15.09
N LYS A 327 -46.21 -8.85 14.36
CA LYS A 327 -45.43 -7.61 14.26
C LYS A 327 -46.27 -6.42 13.78
N LYS A 328 -47.29 -6.65 12.95
CA LYS A 328 -48.23 -5.63 12.45
C LYS A 328 -49.53 -5.53 13.26
N GLY A 329 -49.63 -6.22 14.39
CA GLY A 329 -50.73 -6.06 15.33
C GLY A 329 -51.83 -7.12 15.25
N PHE A 330 -51.67 -8.17 14.45
CA PHE A 330 -52.63 -9.27 14.32
C PHE A 330 -52.24 -10.44 15.24
N PHE A 331 -52.59 -10.37 16.52
CA PHE A 331 -52.17 -11.35 17.54
C PHE A 331 -52.99 -12.64 17.58
N ASP A 332 -54.17 -12.61 16.97
CA ASP A 332 -55.06 -13.78 16.84
C ASP A 332 -54.87 -14.52 15.52
N VAL A 333 -53.84 -14.15 14.75
CA VAL A 333 -53.57 -14.77 13.45
C VAL A 333 -53.37 -16.27 13.59
N LYS A 334 -54.05 -17.04 12.75
CA LYS A 334 -53.81 -18.48 12.57
C LYS A 334 -53.42 -18.73 11.14
N VAL A 335 -52.31 -19.44 10.96
CA VAL A 335 -51.79 -19.81 9.64
C VAL A 335 -51.68 -21.32 9.61
N GLU A 336 -52.44 -21.93 8.72
CA GLU A 336 -52.29 -23.32 8.31
C GLU A 336 -51.77 -23.35 6.88
N TYR A 337 -51.10 -24.44 6.50
CA TYR A 337 -50.67 -24.62 5.12
C TYR A 337 -51.02 -26.03 4.65
N GLU A 338 -51.45 -26.12 3.40
CA GLU A 338 -51.65 -27.38 2.69
C GLU A 338 -50.78 -27.38 1.44
N MET A 339 -50.12 -28.50 1.18
CA MET A 339 -49.32 -28.70 -0.01
C MET A 339 -50.00 -29.68 -0.95
N THR A 340 -50.21 -29.26 -2.19
CA THR A 340 -50.67 -30.12 -3.29
C THR A 340 -49.74 -29.98 -4.49
N GLU A 341 -48.95 -31.02 -4.74
CA GLU A 341 -47.86 -31.02 -5.73
C GLU A 341 -46.90 -29.83 -5.55
N TYR A 342 -46.99 -28.83 -6.43
CA TYR A 342 -46.16 -27.61 -6.45
C TYR A 342 -46.95 -26.37 -6.02
N THR A 343 -48.11 -26.55 -5.38
CA THR A 343 -48.91 -25.44 -4.87
C THR A 343 -48.93 -25.48 -3.35
N ILE A 344 -48.50 -24.39 -2.73
CA ILE A 344 -48.51 -24.17 -1.28
C ILE A 344 -49.64 -23.20 -0.99
N ASN A 345 -50.72 -23.68 -0.38
CA ASN A 345 -51.85 -22.86 -0.02
C ASN A 345 -51.75 -22.52 1.47
N PHE A 346 -51.46 -21.25 1.80
CA PHE A 346 -51.55 -20.75 3.17
C PHE A 346 -53.00 -20.33 3.45
N LYS A 347 -53.63 -20.98 4.42
CA LYS A 347 -54.93 -20.57 4.95
C LYS A 347 -54.70 -19.65 6.14
N ILE A 348 -54.96 -18.35 5.96
CA ILE A 348 -54.65 -17.30 6.92
C ILE A 348 -55.97 -16.76 7.47
N GLN A 349 -56.17 -16.92 8.77
CA GLN A 349 -57.22 -16.22 9.51
C GLN A 349 -56.56 -15.04 10.22
N GLU A 350 -56.63 -13.84 9.65
CA GLU A 350 -55.89 -12.66 10.15
C GLU A 350 -56.32 -12.23 11.56
N GLY A 351 -57.61 -12.36 11.86
CA GLY A 351 -58.19 -11.80 13.09
C GLY A 351 -58.23 -10.28 13.06
N ASP A 352 -58.49 -9.66 14.21
CA ASP A 352 -58.53 -8.21 14.32
C ASP A 352 -57.12 -7.62 14.46
N ARG A 353 -56.95 -6.39 13.95
CA ARG A 353 -55.71 -5.62 14.13
C ARG A 353 -55.78 -4.78 15.38
N TYR A 354 -54.81 -4.97 16.27
CA TYR A 354 -54.83 -4.38 17.59
C TYR A 354 -54.28 -2.95 17.56
N LYS A 355 -54.86 -2.07 18.37
CA LYS A 355 -54.40 -0.68 18.53
C LYS A 355 -53.46 -0.54 19.72
N ILE A 356 -52.55 0.42 19.64
CA ILE A 356 -51.63 0.77 20.72
C ILE A 356 -52.40 1.56 21.79
N LEU A 357 -52.16 1.18 23.04
CA LEU A 357 -52.57 1.90 24.23
C LEU A 357 -51.31 2.25 25.04
N GLY A 358 -50.99 3.53 25.16
CA GLY A 358 -49.82 4.05 25.89
C GLY A 358 -48.79 4.81 25.03
N GLU A 359 -47.94 5.57 25.71
CA GLU A 359 -46.78 6.33 25.19
C GLU A 359 -47.04 7.30 24.01
N GLY A 360 -48.23 7.91 23.95
CA GLY A 360 -48.51 8.97 22.96
C GLY A 360 -48.78 8.46 21.54
N PHE A 361 -48.97 7.14 21.38
CA PHE A 361 -49.39 6.48 20.15
C PHE A 361 -50.84 5.96 20.23
N ASP A 362 -51.61 6.45 21.20
CA ASP A 362 -52.97 5.99 21.49
C ASP A 362 -53.85 6.01 20.25
N GLY A 363 -54.47 4.87 19.96
CA GLY A 363 -55.38 4.71 18.83
C GLY A 363 -54.70 4.44 17.48
N GLN A 364 -53.37 4.46 17.39
CA GLN A 364 -52.63 3.97 16.21
C GLN A 364 -52.59 2.44 16.19
N PHE A 365 -52.41 1.82 15.02
CA PHE A 365 -52.24 0.37 14.92
C PHE A 365 -50.84 -0.05 15.34
N TYR A 366 -50.72 -1.21 16.01
CA TYR A 366 -49.43 -1.75 16.43
C TYR A 366 -48.52 -2.07 15.22
N ASP A 367 -47.27 -1.61 15.28
CA ASP A 367 -46.21 -1.94 14.32
C ASP A 367 -44.85 -2.02 15.04
N GLU A 368 -44.38 -3.25 15.27
CA GLU A 368 -43.17 -3.54 16.03
C GLU A 368 -41.89 -2.99 15.36
N ASP A 369 -41.82 -2.97 14.03
CA ASP A 369 -40.62 -2.50 13.32
C ASP A 369 -40.43 -0.98 13.51
N VAL A 370 -41.54 -0.23 13.57
CA VAL A 370 -41.54 1.20 13.89
C VAL A 370 -41.05 1.42 15.33
N LEU A 371 -41.53 0.60 16.27
CA LEU A 371 -41.18 0.70 17.69
C LEU A 371 -39.71 0.32 17.94
N GLU A 372 -39.20 -0.75 17.33
CA GLU A 372 -37.79 -1.16 17.44
C GLU A 372 -36.83 -0.09 16.89
N LYS A 373 -37.17 0.53 15.75
CA LYS A 373 -36.38 1.63 15.19
C LYS A 373 -36.32 2.83 16.12
N ILE A 374 -37.44 3.15 16.78
CA ILE A 374 -37.50 4.21 17.79
C ILE A 374 -36.65 3.85 19.01
N LEU A 375 -36.75 2.61 19.52
CA LEU A 375 -35.94 2.13 20.64
C LEU A 375 -34.44 2.22 20.36
N LYS A 376 -33.99 1.74 19.19
CA LYS A 376 -32.59 1.82 18.78
C LYS A 376 -32.11 3.27 18.69
N SER A 377 -32.90 4.16 18.10
CA SER A 377 -32.57 5.59 18.05
C SER A 377 -32.50 6.22 19.44
N LYS A 378 -33.35 5.79 20.38
CA LYS A 378 -33.30 6.24 21.79
C LYS A 378 -32.01 5.74 22.47
N LEU A 379 -31.62 4.47 22.29
CA LEU A 379 -30.39 3.89 22.87
C LEU A 379 -29.11 4.49 22.28
N GLU A 380 -29.02 4.67 20.95
CA GLU A 380 -27.85 5.28 20.31
C GLU A 380 -27.63 6.74 20.77
N LYS A 381 -28.72 7.47 21.01
CA LYS A 381 -28.65 8.82 21.58
C LYS A 381 -28.08 8.76 23.00
N LEU A 382 -28.54 7.82 23.82
CA LEU A 382 -28.03 7.61 25.19
C LEU A 382 -26.55 7.21 25.20
N TYR A 383 -26.10 6.32 24.31
CA TYR A 383 -24.68 5.96 24.19
C TYR A 383 -23.82 7.17 23.83
N LYS A 384 -24.27 8.01 22.89
CA LYS A 384 -23.58 9.26 22.51
C LYS A 384 -23.56 10.30 23.62
N GLU A 385 -24.55 10.26 24.51
CA GLU A 385 -24.61 11.13 25.68
C GLU A 385 -23.75 10.60 26.83
N GLY A 386 -23.31 9.34 26.80
CA GLY A 386 -22.37 8.73 27.75
C GLY A 386 -22.96 7.63 28.63
N TYR A 387 -24.19 7.20 28.37
CA TYR A 387 -24.84 6.06 29.03
C TYR A 387 -24.44 4.75 28.35
N THR A 388 -23.17 4.39 28.43
CA THR A 388 -22.60 3.23 27.69
C THR A 388 -23.19 1.88 28.11
N LEU A 389 -23.84 1.81 29.27
CA LEU A 389 -24.57 0.63 29.76
C LEU A 389 -26.09 0.75 29.58
N ALA A 390 -26.57 1.72 28.79
CA ALA A 390 -27.99 1.83 28.51
C ALA A 390 -28.50 0.53 27.86
N ASP A 391 -29.53 -0.04 28.45
CA ASP A 391 -30.24 -1.20 27.93
C ASP A 391 -31.72 -0.84 27.79
N GLY A 392 -32.37 -1.43 26.80
CA GLY A 392 -33.75 -1.10 26.51
C GLY A 392 -34.46 -2.25 25.86
N ARG A 393 -35.67 -2.52 26.33
CA ARG A 393 -36.54 -3.55 25.77
C ARG A 393 -37.94 -3.00 25.54
N LEU A 394 -38.58 -3.51 24.51
CA LEU A 394 -39.99 -3.26 24.24
C LEU A 394 -40.83 -4.21 25.10
N LYS A 395 -41.51 -3.68 26.12
CA LYS A 395 -42.53 -4.44 26.85
C LYS A 395 -43.85 -4.30 26.12
N ARG A 396 -44.49 -5.45 25.85
CA ARG A 396 -45.83 -5.51 25.27
C ARG A 396 -46.73 -6.40 26.11
N GLU A 397 -47.92 -5.91 26.36
CA GLU A 397 -49.00 -6.67 26.98
C GLU A 397 -50.19 -6.67 26.02
N VAL A 398 -50.55 -7.87 25.54
CA VAL A 398 -51.61 -8.04 24.53
C VAL A 398 -52.93 -8.27 25.25
N LEU A 399 -53.82 -7.27 25.20
CA LEU A 399 -55.15 -7.33 25.80
C LEU A 399 -56.16 -7.84 24.78
N ARG A 400 -56.24 -9.17 24.63
CA ARG A 400 -57.08 -9.83 23.60
C ARG A 400 -58.55 -9.44 23.67
N ASP A 401 -59.11 -9.33 24.88
CA ASP A 401 -60.53 -8.96 25.08
C ASP A 401 -60.88 -7.55 24.59
N LYS A 402 -59.88 -6.65 24.56
CA LYS A 402 -60.04 -5.24 24.14
C LYS A 402 -59.46 -4.96 22.75
N LYS A 403 -58.79 -5.93 22.12
CA LYS A 403 -58.06 -5.76 20.86
C LYS A 403 -57.05 -4.61 20.92
N GLU A 404 -56.39 -4.47 22.05
CA GLU A 404 -55.41 -3.42 22.33
C GLU A 404 -54.08 -4.04 22.76
N VAL A 405 -52.96 -3.41 22.39
CA VAL A 405 -51.62 -3.74 22.89
C VAL A 405 -51.13 -2.58 23.72
N LYS A 406 -50.89 -2.85 25.00
CA LYS A 406 -50.18 -1.90 25.84
C LYS A 406 -48.69 -1.98 25.53
N VAL A 407 -48.10 -0.87 25.12
CA VAL A 407 -46.68 -0.77 24.75
C VAL A 407 -45.96 0.15 25.70
N GLU A 408 -44.81 -0.29 26.20
CA GLU A 408 -43.95 0.48 27.09
C GLU A 408 -42.48 0.26 26.67
N PHE A 409 -41.73 1.34 26.49
CA PHE A 409 -40.29 1.27 26.30
C PHE A 409 -39.62 1.23 27.67
N ASP A 410 -39.27 0.02 28.10
CA ASP A 410 -38.52 -0.21 29.34
C ASP A 410 -37.04 0.05 29.06
N ILE A 411 -36.64 1.31 29.10
CA ILE A 411 -35.26 1.76 28.92
C ILE A 411 -34.66 2.02 30.29
N ASN A 412 -33.62 1.26 30.61
CA ASN A 412 -32.74 1.54 31.71
C ASN A 412 -31.50 2.26 31.16
N PRO A 413 -31.41 3.60 31.23
CA PRO A 413 -30.22 4.31 30.77
C PRO A 413 -28.97 3.93 31.59
N GLY A 414 -29.14 3.34 32.77
CA GLY A 414 -28.03 3.16 33.71
C GLY A 414 -27.46 4.50 34.15
N LYS A 415 -26.21 4.49 34.62
CA LYS A 415 -25.50 5.73 34.98
C LYS A 415 -24.60 6.17 33.84
N ARG A 416 -24.49 7.49 33.67
CA ARG A 416 -23.62 8.11 32.66
C ARG A 416 -22.16 7.92 33.05
N GLN A 417 -21.35 7.39 32.16
CA GLN A 417 -19.94 7.10 32.41
C GLN A 417 -19.05 8.20 31.84
N ILE A 418 -18.29 8.83 32.74
CA ILE A 418 -17.41 9.94 32.41
C ILE A 418 -16.00 9.60 32.88
N LEU A 419 -15.03 9.67 31.97
CA LEU A 419 -13.63 9.70 32.33
C LEU A 419 -13.33 11.10 32.86
N LYS A 420 -13.24 11.22 34.18
CA LYS A 420 -13.07 12.50 34.89
C LYS A 420 -11.64 13.00 34.78
N ASP A 421 -10.69 12.10 34.96
CA ASP A 421 -9.27 12.43 34.98
C ASP A 421 -8.41 11.20 34.69
N VAL A 422 -7.20 11.45 34.18
CA VAL A 422 -6.14 10.45 34.10
C VAL A 422 -4.89 11.08 34.73
N LYS A 423 -4.45 10.47 35.82
CA LYS A 423 -3.35 10.94 36.66
C LYS A 423 -2.14 10.05 36.51
N TYR A 424 -0.99 10.67 36.62
CA TYR A 424 0.29 9.99 36.74
C TYR A 424 0.89 10.30 38.12
N GLU A 425 1.17 9.26 38.90
CA GLU A 425 1.89 9.33 40.16
C GLU A 425 3.38 9.11 39.91
N GLY A 426 4.11 10.21 39.74
CA GLY A 426 5.56 10.19 39.62
C GLY A 426 6.13 11.57 39.33
N GLU A 427 7.46 11.69 39.32
CA GLU A 427 8.13 12.99 39.18
C GLU A 427 8.61 13.28 37.75
N ASN A 428 8.76 12.25 36.91
CA ASN A 428 9.31 12.35 35.56
C ASN A 428 8.54 13.35 34.67
N LYS A 429 9.27 14.34 34.14
CA LYS A 429 8.70 15.43 33.34
C LYS A 429 8.15 14.95 32.00
N ASP A 430 8.84 14.03 31.32
CA ASP A 430 8.44 13.54 30.00
C ASP A 430 7.12 12.75 30.10
N ILE A 431 7.00 11.92 31.14
CA ILE A 431 5.77 11.17 31.40
C ILE A 431 4.63 12.13 31.78
N LYS A 432 4.90 13.15 32.62
CA LYS A 432 3.91 14.20 32.93
C LYS A 432 3.38 14.89 31.67
N GLU A 433 4.26 15.22 30.72
CA GLU A 433 3.87 15.85 29.44
C GLU A 433 3.06 14.89 28.54
N LEU A 434 3.39 13.59 28.53
CA LEU A 434 2.59 12.57 27.86
C LEU A 434 1.16 12.56 28.41
N PHE A 435 1.00 12.52 29.73
CA PHE A 435 -0.32 12.52 30.37
C PHE A 435 -1.07 13.85 30.21
N SER A 436 -0.41 15.01 30.21
CA SER A 436 -1.08 16.31 30.04
C SER A 436 -1.80 16.40 28.69
N LYS A 437 -1.20 15.88 27.61
CA LYS A 437 -1.81 15.82 26.26
C LYS A 437 -3.16 15.09 26.26
N TYR A 438 -3.32 14.08 27.10
CA TYR A 438 -4.58 13.34 27.25
C TYR A 438 -5.54 14.05 28.21
N ARG A 439 -5.01 14.60 29.30
CA ARG A 439 -5.77 15.33 30.32
C ARG A 439 -6.47 16.58 29.79
N ASP A 440 -5.86 17.28 28.83
CA ASP A 440 -6.45 18.47 28.17
C ASP A 440 -7.77 18.16 27.44
N LYS A 441 -8.05 16.88 27.18
CA LYS A 441 -9.28 16.41 26.54
C LYS A 441 -10.33 15.93 27.55
N LEU A 442 -10.07 16.02 28.85
CA LEU A 442 -10.92 15.55 29.94
C LEU A 442 -11.59 16.72 30.69
N PRO A 443 -12.78 16.52 31.29
CA PRO A 443 -13.54 15.28 31.36
C PRO A 443 -14.21 14.93 30.01
N ALA A 444 -14.26 13.65 29.68
CA ALA A 444 -14.88 13.15 28.45
C ALA A 444 -15.76 11.93 28.74
N ILE A 445 -16.64 11.59 27.79
CA ILE A 445 -17.39 10.32 27.83
C ILE A 445 -16.37 9.17 27.88
N PHE A 446 -16.59 8.23 28.80
CA PHE A 446 -15.70 7.10 28.96
C PHE A 446 -15.59 6.26 27.68
N ASN A 447 -14.36 6.00 27.23
CA ASN A 447 -14.04 5.20 26.05
C ASN A 447 -12.70 4.47 26.27
N THR A 448 -12.70 3.14 26.08
CA THR A 448 -11.54 2.27 26.26
C THR A 448 -10.36 2.63 25.34
N ASN A 449 -10.64 3.12 24.13
CA ASN A 449 -9.61 3.42 23.12
C ASN A 449 -8.60 4.47 23.61
N LEU A 450 -9.03 5.41 24.46
CA LEU A 450 -8.14 6.43 25.01
C LEU A 450 -7.17 5.82 26.03
N ILE A 451 -7.61 4.87 26.84
CA ILE A 451 -6.79 4.16 27.82
C ILE A 451 -5.76 3.27 27.12
N GLU A 452 -6.18 2.53 26.10
CA GLU A 452 -5.28 1.72 25.28
C GLU A 452 -4.20 2.57 24.60
N ALA A 453 -4.58 3.74 24.07
CA ALA A 453 -3.62 4.66 23.47
C ALA A 453 -2.56 5.16 24.48
N ILE A 454 -2.95 5.46 25.72
CA ILE A 454 -2.02 5.85 26.79
C ILE A 454 -1.07 4.70 27.13
N ASN A 455 -1.59 3.48 27.27
CA ASN A 455 -0.79 2.29 27.56
C ASN A 455 0.29 2.04 26.49
N ILE A 456 -0.10 2.14 25.21
CA ILE A 456 0.82 1.99 24.08
C ILE A 456 1.86 3.11 24.07
N ASP A 457 1.45 4.36 24.32
CA ASP A 457 2.38 5.50 24.36
C ASP A 457 3.41 5.36 25.51
N LEU A 458 3.02 4.82 26.66
CA LEU A 458 3.94 4.53 27.77
C LEU A 458 4.91 3.40 27.46
N GLN A 459 4.45 2.30 26.87
CA GLN A 459 5.33 1.21 26.43
C GLN A 459 6.35 1.72 25.40
N ASN A 460 5.90 2.52 24.44
CA ASN A 460 6.77 3.16 23.45
C ASN A 460 7.76 4.13 24.10
N TYR A 461 7.36 4.85 25.15
CA TYR A 461 8.27 5.70 25.92
C TYR A 461 9.43 4.89 26.51
N PHE A 462 9.13 3.75 27.15
CA PHE A 462 10.17 2.88 27.72
C PHE A 462 11.15 2.37 26.66
N LEU A 463 10.63 1.84 25.54
CA LEU A 463 11.46 1.32 24.45
C LEU A 463 12.35 2.40 23.82
N LYS A 464 11.82 3.61 23.64
CA LYS A 464 12.57 4.76 23.09
C LYS A 464 13.66 5.27 24.04
N LYS A 465 13.50 5.09 25.34
CA LYS A 465 14.50 5.46 26.34
C LYS A 465 15.45 4.31 26.70
N GLY A 466 15.21 3.10 26.21
CA GLY A 466 15.99 1.91 26.53
C GLY A 466 15.69 1.33 27.92
N LEU A 467 14.50 1.58 28.44
CA LEU A 467 14.04 1.17 29.76
C LEU A 467 13.38 -0.21 29.69
N MET A 468 14.16 -1.29 29.59
CA MET A 468 13.63 -2.63 29.31
C MET A 468 12.88 -3.31 30.46
N ASP A 469 13.04 -2.79 31.68
CA ASP A 469 12.28 -3.22 32.85
C ASP A 469 11.10 -2.29 33.16
N GLY A 470 10.83 -1.31 32.29
CA GLY A 470 9.77 -0.33 32.48
C GLY A 470 8.41 -1.00 32.55
N ASN A 471 7.64 -0.71 33.59
CA ASN A 471 6.28 -1.20 33.79
C ASN A 471 5.38 -0.13 34.41
N PHE A 472 4.07 -0.34 34.38
CA PHE A 472 3.12 0.52 35.05
C PHE A 472 1.94 -0.25 35.63
N ASP A 473 1.46 0.21 36.77
CA ASP A 473 0.23 -0.24 37.40
C ASP A 473 -0.85 0.83 37.29
N ILE A 474 -2.09 0.39 37.15
CA ILE A 474 -3.25 1.28 37.00
C ILE A 474 -4.20 1.08 38.18
N ASP A 475 -4.39 2.13 38.99
CA ASP A 475 -5.44 2.20 40.01
C ASP A 475 -6.64 2.98 39.48
N VAL A 476 -7.82 2.34 39.43
CA VAL A 476 -9.05 2.96 38.91
C VAL A 476 -9.97 3.30 40.07
N LYS A 477 -10.13 4.60 40.33
CA LYS A 477 -11.10 5.10 41.30
C LYS A 477 -12.42 5.37 40.61
N VAL A 478 -13.46 4.69 41.07
CA VAL A 478 -14.84 4.87 40.62
C VAL A 478 -15.58 5.71 41.66
N GLN A 479 -16.09 6.86 41.25
CA GLN A 479 -16.91 7.73 42.08
C GLN A 479 -18.30 7.81 41.49
N GLU A 480 -19.31 7.43 42.26
CA GLU A 480 -20.70 7.60 41.87
C GLU A 480 -21.23 8.90 42.49
N GLU A 481 -21.61 9.86 41.64
CA GLU A 481 -22.20 11.13 42.06
C GLU A 481 -23.50 11.33 41.29
N GLY A 482 -24.63 11.10 41.98
CA GLY A 482 -25.96 11.16 41.36
C GLY A 482 -26.09 10.18 40.19
N GLU A 483 -26.35 10.71 39.00
CA GLU A 483 -26.53 9.94 37.76
C GLU A 483 -25.23 9.65 37.00
N ASN A 484 -24.08 10.15 37.49
CA ASN A 484 -22.79 9.97 36.83
C ASN A 484 -21.90 8.99 37.60
N ILE A 485 -21.24 8.10 36.86
CA ILE A 485 -20.08 7.34 37.30
C ILE A 485 -18.84 8.03 36.72
N PHE A 486 -18.01 8.55 37.61
CA PHE A 486 -16.74 9.15 37.28
C PHE A 486 -15.61 8.16 37.46
N TYR A 487 -14.88 7.89 36.40
CA TYR A 487 -13.65 7.11 36.45
C TYR A 487 -12.47 8.06 36.53
N ILE A 488 -11.57 7.81 37.49
CA ILE A 488 -10.25 8.45 37.51
C ILE A 488 -9.18 7.36 37.54
N TYR A 489 -8.39 7.32 36.47
CA TYR A 489 -7.32 6.36 36.30
C TYR A 489 -6.04 6.96 36.85
N THR A 490 -5.35 6.25 37.73
CA THR A 490 -4.11 6.70 38.35
C THR A 490 -3.01 5.71 37.99
N TYR A 491 -2.06 6.18 37.19
CA TYR A 491 -0.94 5.38 36.71
C TYR A 491 0.24 5.55 37.65
N LYS A 492 0.75 4.43 38.15
CA LYS A 492 2.03 4.34 38.87
C LYS A 492 3.04 3.75 37.91
N VAL A 493 4.03 4.54 37.51
CA VAL A 493 5.00 4.12 36.50
C VAL A 493 6.33 3.82 37.17
N GLU A 494 6.84 2.61 36.93
CA GLU A 494 8.18 2.19 37.33
C GLU A 494 9.06 2.12 36.08
N GLU A 495 9.94 3.11 35.90
CA GLU A 495 10.75 3.21 34.69
C GLU A 495 11.85 2.15 34.58
N GLY A 496 12.36 1.64 35.72
CA GLY A 496 13.54 0.78 35.73
C GLY A 496 14.83 1.54 35.35
N GLN A 497 15.84 0.80 34.87
CA GLN A 497 17.14 1.37 34.48
C GLN A 497 17.29 1.39 32.95
N VAL A 498 18.11 2.31 32.45
CA VAL A 498 18.47 2.37 31.03
C VAL A 498 19.48 1.28 30.71
N TYR A 499 19.17 0.46 29.71
CA TYR A 499 20.04 -0.63 29.27
C TYR A 499 21.12 -0.12 28.33
N LYS A 500 22.32 -0.71 28.44
CA LYS A 500 23.43 -0.41 27.53
C LYS A 500 23.24 -1.11 26.19
N LEU A 501 23.75 -0.49 25.13
CA LEU A 501 23.82 -1.17 23.83
C LEU A 501 24.96 -2.20 23.88
N GLY A 502 24.62 -3.45 23.60
CA GLY A 502 25.54 -4.58 23.60
C GLY A 502 26.16 -4.87 22.24
N ASP A 503 26.65 -6.10 22.12
CA ASP A 503 27.22 -6.62 20.89
C ASP A 503 26.22 -6.61 19.72
N THR A 504 26.74 -6.37 18.52
CA THR A 504 25.96 -6.38 17.27
C THR A 504 26.52 -7.44 16.34
N ILE A 505 25.73 -8.46 16.04
CA ILE A 505 26.02 -9.48 15.04
C ILE A 505 25.44 -9.03 13.70
N TYR A 506 26.26 -9.01 12.66
CA TYR A 506 25.85 -8.90 11.27
C TYR A 506 25.88 -10.28 10.65
N TYR A 507 24.79 -10.69 10.00
CA TYR A 507 24.67 -11.99 9.34
C TYR A 507 24.08 -11.86 7.94
N GLY A 508 24.61 -12.63 6.98
CA GLY A 508 24.05 -12.74 5.62
C GLY A 508 24.64 -11.79 4.57
N TYR A 509 25.62 -10.96 4.92
CA TYR A 509 26.32 -10.12 3.94
C TYR A 509 27.23 -10.96 3.03
N GLU A 510 27.52 -10.51 1.81
CA GLU A 510 28.27 -11.31 0.83
C GLU A 510 29.46 -10.56 0.26
N LYS A 511 29.21 -9.40 -0.34
CA LYS A 511 30.26 -8.54 -0.93
C LYS A 511 30.51 -7.31 -0.07
N THR A 512 29.51 -6.81 0.63
CA THR A 512 29.64 -5.63 1.48
C THR A 512 30.62 -5.88 2.60
N SER A 513 31.56 -4.96 2.78
CA SER A 513 32.52 -5.10 3.88
C SER A 513 31.84 -4.85 5.24
N PRO A 514 32.29 -5.51 6.33
CA PRO A 514 31.80 -5.22 7.68
C PRO A 514 32.00 -3.76 8.11
N ARG A 515 32.97 -3.07 7.50
CA ARG A 515 33.23 -1.65 7.73
C ARG A 515 32.08 -0.79 7.20
N GLU A 516 31.59 -1.06 6.00
CA GLU A 516 30.42 -0.35 5.44
C GLU A 516 29.15 -0.60 6.26
N LEU A 517 28.92 -1.85 6.69
CA LEU A 517 27.80 -2.16 7.60
C LEU A 517 27.87 -1.33 8.88
N SER A 518 29.09 -1.12 9.42
CA SER A 518 29.28 -0.29 10.61
C SER A 518 28.97 1.18 10.39
N TYR A 519 29.16 1.71 9.17
CA TYR A 519 28.83 3.09 8.83
C TYR A 519 27.32 3.33 8.75
N MET A 520 26.56 2.34 8.31
CA MET A 520 25.09 2.37 8.24
C MET A 520 24.44 2.12 9.62
N THR A 521 25.15 1.45 10.52
CA THR A 521 24.66 1.10 11.87
C THR A 521 24.78 2.26 12.84
N LYS A 522 23.68 2.67 13.46
CA LYS A 522 23.72 3.62 14.57
C LYS A 522 24.17 2.94 15.85
N ARG A 523 25.04 3.65 16.59
CA ARG A 523 25.66 3.20 17.82
C ARG A 523 25.61 4.33 18.85
N ALA A 524 25.34 3.97 20.08
CA ALA A 524 25.41 4.82 21.25
C ALA A 524 25.85 3.98 22.46
N GLN A 525 26.12 4.61 23.59
CA GLN A 525 26.44 3.90 24.82
C GLN A 525 25.22 3.12 25.36
N ASN A 526 24.05 3.75 25.29
CA ASN A 526 22.80 3.18 25.77
C ASN A 526 21.92 2.75 24.59
N TYR A 527 21.17 1.68 24.79
CA TYR A 527 20.20 1.22 23.81
C TYR A 527 19.00 2.17 23.75
N SER A 528 18.44 2.35 22.55
CA SER A 528 17.10 2.90 22.36
C SER A 528 16.57 2.38 21.03
N GLN A 529 15.26 2.13 20.94
CA GLN A 529 14.64 1.63 19.71
C GLN A 529 14.88 2.56 18.50
N ASN A 530 14.99 3.87 18.74
CA ASN A 530 15.32 4.84 17.69
C ASN A 530 16.64 4.53 16.96
N LEU A 531 17.63 3.90 17.62
CA LEU A 531 18.88 3.50 16.98
C LEU A 531 18.65 2.44 15.90
N ASP A 532 17.73 1.52 16.17
CA ASP A 532 17.44 0.41 15.26
C ASP A 532 16.54 0.90 14.11
N ASP A 533 15.56 1.76 14.39
CA ASP A 533 14.76 2.44 13.37
C ASP A 533 15.66 3.23 12.39
N GLU A 534 16.64 3.99 12.91
CA GLU A 534 17.59 4.72 12.08
C GLU A 534 18.57 3.78 11.35
N THR A 535 18.97 2.67 11.97
CA THR A 535 19.86 1.68 11.34
C THR A 535 19.15 1.00 10.17
N LEU A 536 17.93 0.55 10.38
CA LEU A 536 17.07 -0.04 9.35
C LEU A 536 16.88 0.96 8.21
N HIS A 537 16.52 2.21 8.53
CA HIS A 537 16.38 3.26 7.52
C HIS A 537 17.66 3.48 6.72
N ASN A 538 18.83 3.55 7.36
CA ASN A 538 20.10 3.72 6.64
C ASN A 538 20.39 2.54 5.71
N MET A 539 20.21 1.30 6.21
CA MET A 539 20.47 0.11 5.40
C MET A 539 19.50 0.01 4.20
N LEU A 540 18.21 0.29 4.38
CA LEU A 540 17.26 0.30 3.26
C LEU A 540 17.54 1.44 2.26
N THR A 541 17.87 2.64 2.74
CA THR A 541 18.19 3.80 1.87
C THR A 541 19.58 3.71 1.23
N SER A 542 20.43 2.77 1.64
CA SER A 542 21.71 2.49 0.97
C SER A 542 21.51 1.99 -0.46
N GLY A 543 20.38 1.32 -0.74
CA GLY A 543 20.12 0.62 -2.00
C GLY A 543 20.94 -0.67 -2.18
N ILE A 544 21.72 -1.08 -1.18
CA ILE A 544 22.56 -2.29 -1.23
C ILE A 544 21.78 -3.53 -0.84
N PHE A 545 20.77 -3.38 0.03
CA PHE A 545 20.02 -4.50 0.60
C PHE A 545 18.57 -4.48 0.12
N ASN A 546 18.03 -5.66 -0.16
CA ASN A 546 16.61 -5.85 -0.45
C ASN A 546 15.83 -6.36 0.78
N GLY A 547 16.52 -6.86 1.81
CA GLY A 547 15.94 -7.30 3.07
C GLY A 547 16.88 -7.00 4.24
N VAL A 548 16.32 -6.44 5.32
CA VAL A 548 17.03 -6.14 6.56
C VAL A 548 16.12 -6.45 7.74
N SER A 549 16.54 -7.34 8.62
CA SER A 549 15.89 -7.62 9.91
C SER A 549 16.80 -7.19 11.05
N ILE A 550 16.23 -6.56 12.08
CA ILE A 550 16.94 -6.19 13.30
C ILE A 550 16.19 -6.81 14.48
N ASP A 551 16.80 -7.83 15.06
CA ASP A 551 16.29 -8.52 16.24
C ASP A 551 17.10 -8.09 17.47
N THR A 552 16.41 -7.83 18.58
CA THR A 552 17.03 -7.36 19.83
C THR A 552 16.88 -8.40 20.94
N PHE A 553 17.95 -8.56 21.72
CA PHE A 553 18.05 -9.58 22.77
C PHE A 553 18.43 -8.92 24.08
N VAL A 554 17.51 -8.98 25.04
CA VAL A 554 17.65 -8.29 26.32
C VAL A 554 18.30 -9.22 27.33
N ASP A 555 19.52 -8.90 27.74
CA ASP A 555 20.16 -9.49 28.92
C ASP A 555 19.77 -8.64 30.14
N LYS A 556 18.81 -9.14 30.91
CA LYS A 556 18.30 -8.46 32.11
C LYS A 556 19.27 -8.49 33.30
N GLU A 557 20.20 -9.43 33.34
CA GLU A 557 21.21 -9.51 34.41
C GLU A 557 22.30 -8.48 34.20
N LYS A 558 22.84 -8.41 32.97
CA LYS A 558 23.89 -7.45 32.60
C LYS A 558 23.36 -6.06 32.26
N LYS A 559 22.03 -5.91 32.12
CA LYS A 559 21.35 -4.68 31.67
C LYS A 559 21.86 -4.22 30.30
N VAL A 560 21.93 -5.16 29.37
CA VAL A 560 22.47 -4.98 28.02
C VAL A 560 21.45 -5.44 26.98
N VAL A 561 21.41 -4.76 25.84
CA VAL A 561 20.61 -5.19 24.67
C VAL A 561 21.54 -5.50 23.51
N HIS A 562 21.64 -6.78 23.16
CA HIS A 562 22.37 -7.24 21.98
C HIS A 562 21.52 -7.12 20.73
N ARG A 563 22.15 -7.02 19.56
CA ARG A 563 21.48 -6.91 18.27
C ARG A 563 21.94 -7.97 17.30
N LEU A 564 20.99 -8.55 16.58
CA LEU A 564 21.22 -9.35 15.39
C LEU A 564 20.66 -8.59 14.19
N ILE A 565 21.55 -8.18 13.30
CA ILE A 565 21.20 -7.50 12.05
C ILE A 565 21.41 -8.50 10.92
N GLN A 566 20.31 -9.03 10.42
CA GLN A 566 20.28 -9.97 9.29
C GLN A 566 20.06 -9.17 8.01
N VAL A 567 20.95 -9.32 7.03
CA VAL A 567 20.87 -8.60 5.76
C VAL A 567 20.85 -9.55 4.58
N SER A 568 20.12 -9.16 3.55
CA SER A 568 20.11 -9.76 2.23
C SER A 568 20.54 -8.71 1.21
N GLU A 569 21.70 -8.92 0.57
CA GLU A 569 22.20 -8.02 -0.48
C GLU A 569 21.37 -8.16 -1.76
N ASP A 570 21.06 -7.02 -2.36
CA ASP A 570 20.36 -6.96 -3.64
C ASP A 570 21.31 -7.26 -4.80
N LYS A 571 20.73 -7.57 -5.98
CA LYS A 571 21.48 -7.72 -7.21
C LYS A 571 22.22 -6.42 -7.52
N ARG A 572 23.52 -6.54 -7.77
CA ARG A 572 24.40 -5.38 -7.96
C ARG A 572 24.14 -4.66 -9.29
N GLY A 573 23.83 -5.40 -10.35
CA GLY A 573 23.56 -4.82 -11.66
C GLY A 573 22.13 -4.28 -11.75
N ILE A 574 21.99 -3.04 -12.23
CA ILE A 574 20.70 -2.41 -12.52
C ILE A 574 20.65 -2.13 -14.02
N PHE A 575 19.53 -2.42 -14.65
CA PHE A 575 19.26 -2.02 -16.02
C PHE A 575 17.83 -1.50 -16.10
N ASP A 576 17.68 -0.24 -16.49
CA ASP A 576 16.38 0.40 -16.67
C ASP A 576 16.27 0.96 -18.09
N LEU A 577 15.16 0.67 -18.75
CA LEU A 577 14.82 1.22 -20.06
C LEU A 577 13.43 1.84 -19.98
N SER A 578 13.34 3.14 -20.27
CA SER A 578 12.11 3.92 -20.21
C SER A 578 11.83 4.56 -21.55
N ILE A 579 10.57 4.50 -21.99
CA ILE A 579 10.07 5.20 -23.17
C ILE A 579 8.88 6.03 -22.73
N GLY A 580 8.85 7.30 -23.12
CA GLY A 580 7.75 8.20 -22.85
C GLY A 580 7.38 9.01 -24.08
N TYR A 581 6.28 9.73 -23.97
CA TYR A 581 5.87 10.70 -24.98
C TYR A 581 5.23 11.90 -24.29
N ASN A 582 5.59 13.10 -24.72
CA ASN A 582 4.76 14.27 -24.46
C ASN A 582 4.70 15.19 -25.68
N THR A 583 3.68 16.05 -25.75
CA THR A 583 3.48 16.93 -26.92
C THR A 583 4.54 18.03 -27.08
N GLU A 584 5.36 18.30 -26.06
CA GLU A 584 6.37 19.37 -26.07
C GLU A 584 7.77 18.88 -26.46
N GLU A 585 8.20 17.75 -25.90
CA GLU A 585 9.50 17.10 -26.11
C GLU A 585 9.40 15.85 -27.02
N ASN A 586 8.21 15.51 -27.53
CA ASN A 586 7.93 14.32 -28.33
C ASN A 586 8.31 13.01 -27.60
N ILE A 587 8.83 12.03 -28.34
CA ILE A 587 9.24 10.74 -27.79
C ILE A 587 10.47 10.94 -26.90
N SER A 588 10.44 10.40 -25.69
CA SER A 588 11.59 10.29 -24.81
C SER A 588 12.05 8.83 -24.71
N LEU A 589 13.37 8.62 -24.80
CA LEU A 589 14.04 7.36 -24.55
C LEU A 589 15.05 7.59 -23.44
N GLU A 590 15.01 6.79 -22.38
CA GLU A 590 16.01 6.79 -21.31
C GLU A 590 16.49 5.36 -21.06
N ALA A 591 17.81 5.15 -21.11
CA ALA A 591 18.46 3.89 -20.79
C ALA A 591 19.47 4.13 -19.66
N PHE A 592 19.42 3.28 -18.65
CA PHE A 592 20.30 3.34 -17.49
C PHE A 592 20.92 1.96 -17.23
N ILE A 593 22.24 1.95 -17.06
CA ILE A 593 23.00 0.76 -16.66
C ILE A 593 23.78 1.14 -15.40
N GLY A 594 23.49 0.45 -14.30
CA GLY A 594 24.08 0.72 -12.99
C GLY A 594 24.78 -0.50 -12.41
N LEU A 595 25.77 -0.24 -11.55
CA LEU A 595 26.42 -1.24 -10.71
C LEU A 595 26.51 -0.70 -9.28
N ARG A 596 25.80 -1.36 -8.35
CA ARG A 596 25.77 -1.04 -6.93
C ARG A 596 26.94 -1.68 -6.19
N ASN A 597 27.33 -1.05 -5.08
CA ASN A 597 28.27 -1.60 -4.12
C ASN A 597 29.60 -2.07 -4.77
N LEU A 598 30.19 -1.24 -5.61
CA LEU A 598 31.52 -1.40 -6.18
C LEU A 598 32.52 -1.77 -5.08
N PHE A 599 33.27 -2.85 -5.31
CA PHE A 599 34.29 -3.36 -4.41
C PHE A 599 33.82 -3.69 -2.97
N GLY A 600 32.50 -3.76 -2.72
CA GLY A 600 31.97 -3.96 -1.37
C GLY A 600 32.06 -2.72 -0.46
N ALA A 601 32.26 -1.54 -1.06
CA ALA A 601 32.53 -0.27 -0.37
C ALA A 601 31.34 0.71 -0.40
N GLY A 602 30.11 0.25 -0.70
CA GLY A 602 28.92 1.10 -0.76
C GLY A 602 28.83 2.05 -1.98
N LEU A 603 29.96 2.30 -2.65
CA LEU A 603 30.05 3.10 -3.88
C LEU A 603 29.21 2.48 -5.01
N SER A 604 28.39 3.27 -5.68
CA SER A 604 27.57 2.88 -6.82
C SER A 604 27.98 3.69 -8.05
N SER A 605 27.90 3.08 -9.23
CA SER A 605 28.14 3.75 -10.52
C SER A 605 26.96 3.56 -11.44
N GLY A 606 26.69 4.54 -12.32
CA GLY A 606 25.64 4.41 -13.31
C GLY A 606 25.92 5.21 -14.58
N LEU A 607 25.67 4.60 -15.73
CA LEU A 607 25.66 5.26 -17.03
C LEU A 607 24.21 5.49 -17.43
N LYS A 608 23.84 6.75 -17.70
CA LYS A 608 22.52 7.16 -18.16
C LYS A 608 22.63 7.77 -19.55
N TYR A 609 21.79 7.30 -20.46
CA TYR A 609 21.55 7.92 -21.75
C TYR A 609 20.08 8.35 -21.82
N ARG A 610 19.81 9.61 -22.15
CA ARG A 610 18.45 10.11 -22.37
C ARG A 610 18.38 10.91 -23.65
N LYS A 611 17.38 10.65 -24.49
CA LYS A 611 17.10 11.40 -25.72
C LYS A 611 15.62 11.76 -25.80
N THR A 612 15.34 13.01 -26.12
CA THR A 612 14.02 13.55 -26.43
C THR A 612 14.10 14.35 -27.73
N GLY A 613 12.99 14.89 -28.20
CA GLY A 613 12.97 15.79 -29.35
C GLY A 613 13.73 17.11 -29.15
N LYS A 614 13.97 17.52 -27.90
CA LYS A 614 14.67 18.78 -27.55
C LYS A 614 15.94 18.60 -26.72
N ARG A 615 16.24 17.38 -26.26
CA ARG A 615 17.35 17.13 -25.33
C ARG A 615 18.05 15.82 -25.61
N GLU A 616 19.37 15.80 -25.52
CA GLU A 616 20.16 14.57 -25.52
C GLU A 616 21.21 14.62 -24.40
N LEU A 617 21.22 13.63 -23.52
CA LEU A 617 22.05 13.56 -22.32
C LEU A 617 22.80 12.22 -22.27
N TYR A 618 24.11 12.32 -22.03
CA TYR A 618 24.98 11.21 -21.63
C TYR A 618 25.54 11.56 -20.26
N GLU A 619 25.33 10.72 -19.25
CA GLU A 619 25.78 10.95 -17.89
C GLU A 619 26.43 9.69 -17.29
N LEU A 620 27.64 9.84 -16.76
CA LEU A 620 28.28 8.87 -15.88
C LEU A 620 28.19 9.40 -14.44
N SER A 621 27.60 8.62 -13.56
CA SER A 621 27.39 8.96 -12.14
C SER A 621 28.16 8.01 -11.24
N LEU A 622 28.70 8.54 -10.14
CA LEU A 622 29.29 7.83 -9.02
C LEU A 622 28.65 8.36 -7.74
N SER A 623 28.19 7.48 -6.86
CA SER A 623 27.54 7.89 -5.61
C SER A 623 27.85 6.96 -4.45
N ASP A 624 27.95 7.52 -3.25
CA ASP A 624 28.04 6.78 -2.00
C ASP A 624 27.12 7.44 -0.98
N ASN A 625 26.11 6.70 -0.51
CA ASN A 625 25.13 7.22 0.44
C ASN A 625 25.69 7.31 1.86
N PHE A 626 26.77 6.62 2.23
CA PHE A 626 27.29 6.56 3.60
C PHE A 626 28.82 6.67 3.65
N LEU A 627 29.36 7.62 2.87
CA LEU A 627 30.79 7.86 2.73
C LEU A 627 31.50 7.95 4.09
N PHE A 628 32.20 6.88 4.46
CA PHE A 628 32.96 6.74 5.71
C PHE A 628 32.17 6.91 7.03
N SER A 629 30.87 7.24 6.99
CA SER A 629 29.97 7.33 8.15
C SER A 629 28.50 7.53 7.73
N SER A 630 27.56 7.29 8.65
CA SER A 630 26.13 7.60 8.42
C SER A 630 25.82 9.06 8.08
N ARG A 631 26.73 10.01 8.38
CA ARG A 631 26.48 11.45 8.23
C ARG A 631 26.91 12.03 6.89
N TYR A 632 27.79 11.36 6.15
CA TYR A 632 28.31 11.91 4.90
C TYR A 632 27.79 11.12 3.69
N TRP A 633 27.63 11.80 2.57
CA TRP A 633 27.37 11.18 1.29
C TRP A 633 28.12 11.92 0.18
N LEU A 634 28.36 11.22 -0.92
CA LEU A 634 29.07 11.69 -2.09
C LEU A 634 28.21 11.46 -3.33
N LYS A 635 28.14 12.46 -4.22
CA LYS A 635 27.63 12.29 -5.59
C LYS A 635 28.59 12.98 -6.56
N SER A 636 28.98 12.30 -7.61
CA SER A 636 29.76 12.88 -8.70
C SER A 636 29.18 12.48 -10.04
N ASN A 637 28.96 13.46 -10.92
CA ASN A 637 28.37 13.24 -12.23
C ASN A 637 29.28 13.85 -13.30
N MET A 638 29.61 13.10 -14.33
CA MET A 638 30.23 13.58 -15.56
C MET A 638 29.20 13.50 -16.67
N PHE A 639 28.99 14.57 -17.42
CA PHE A 639 27.91 14.62 -18.39
C PHE A 639 28.27 15.38 -19.68
N LYS A 640 27.56 15.00 -20.74
CA LYS A 640 27.44 15.75 -21.99
C LYS A 640 25.95 15.90 -22.28
N THR A 641 25.47 17.14 -22.43
CA THR A 641 24.07 17.45 -22.72
C THR A 641 23.97 18.39 -23.91
N TYR A 642 23.00 18.15 -24.77
CA TYR A 642 22.53 19.06 -25.82
C TYR A 642 21.09 19.45 -25.50
N GLU A 643 20.79 20.75 -25.52
CA GLU A 643 19.47 21.32 -25.23
C GLU A 643 19.07 22.34 -26.29
N GLU A 644 17.90 22.13 -26.89
CA GLU A 644 17.26 23.07 -27.81
C GLU A 644 16.35 24.02 -27.03
N HIS A 645 16.77 25.27 -26.89
CA HIS A 645 15.96 26.36 -26.34
C HIS A 645 15.33 27.17 -27.46
N LYS A 646 14.31 27.95 -27.13
CA LYS A 646 13.61 28.75 -28.15
C LYS A 646 14.49 29.87 -28.75
N SER A 647 15.44 30.38 -27.97
CA SER A 647 16.33 31.49 -28.38
C SER A 647 17.74 31.05 -28.79
N TYR A 648 18.19 29.86 -28.37
CA TYR A 648 19.57 29.41 -28.54
C TYR A 648 19.67 27.89 -28.43
N ASN A 649 20.75 27.30 -28.92
CA ASN A 649 21.09 25.92 -28.64
C ASN A 649 22.24 25.84 -27.65
N LEU A 650 22.21 24.86 -26.76
CA LEU A 650 23.21 24.69 -25.70
C LEU A 650 23.82 23.30 -25.76
N ASP A 651 25.11 23.25 -26.06
CA ASP A 651 25.97 22.08 -25.84
C ASP A 651 26.75 22.28 -24.54
N SER A 652 26.58 21.40 -23.56
CA SER A 652 27.33 21.47 -22.30
C SER A 652 28.08 20.17 -22.02
N TYR A 653 29.34 20.29 -21.67
CA TYR A 653 30.17 19.21 -21.13
C TYR A 653 30.63 19.59 -19.74
N GLY A 654 30.50 18.69 -18.77
CA GLY A 654 30.92 19.03 -17.42
C GLY A 654 31.06 17.88 -16.44
N SER A 655 31.58 18.23 -15.27
CA SER A 655 31.67 17.35 -14.11
C SER A 655 31.21 18.07 -12.86
N ASN A 656 30.35 17.42 -12.08
CA ASN A 656 29.85 17.90 -10.81
C ASN A 656 30.35 16.98 -9.68
N LEU A 657 30.72 17.57 -8.55
CA LEU A 657 31.08 16.87 -7.31
C LEU A 657 30.30 17.51 -6.16
N GLN A 658 29.50 16.71 -5.47
CA GLN A 658 28.71 17.11 -4.31
C GLN A 658 29.11 16.25 -3.10
N LEU A 659 29.41 16.93 -2.00
CA LEU A 659 29.67 16.31 -0.71
C LEU A 659 28.58 16.79 0.25
N GLY A 660 27.80 15.88 0.82
CA GLY A 660 26.72 16.24 1.72
C GLY A 660 26.97 15.77 3.15
N TYR A 661 26.63 16.63 4.10
CA TYR A 661 26.54 16.34 5.52
C TYR A 661 25.07 16.33 5.96
N ARG A 662 24.60 15.20 6.48
CA ARG A 662 23.25 15.02 7.02
C ARG A 662 23.12 15.72 8.38
N ILE A 663 22.43 16.86 8.39
CA ILE A 663 22.02 17.57 9.62
C ILE A 663 20.91 16.77 10.32
N THR A 664 19.96 16.29 9.52
CA THR A 664 18.91 15.35 9.95
C THR A 664 18.89 14.17 8.97
N ARG A 665 18.13 13.12 9.28
CA ARG A 665 18.01 11.96 8.37
C ARG A 665 17.51 12.35 6.95
N ASN A 666 16.78 13.45 6.84
CA ASN A 666 16.19 13.93 5.59
C ASN A 666 16.81 15.23 5.08
N THR A 667 17.70 15.89 5.83
CA THR A 667 18.24 17.21 5.48
C THR A 667 19.76 17.17 5.43
N SER A 668 20.30 17.55 4.28
CA SER A 668 21.73 17.60 4.02
C SER A 668 22.17 18.99 3.60
N ILE A 669 23.36 19.39 4.02
CA ILE A 669 24.04 20.60 3.57
C ILE A 669 25.43 20.23 3.08
N GLY A 670 25.96 20.95 2.10
CA GLY A 670 27.37 20.80 1.76
C GLY A 670 27.79 21.52 0.49
N PRO A 671 29.08 21.42 0.13
CA PRO A 671 29.60 22.07 -1.05
C PRO A 671 29.25 21.31 -2.34
N VAL A 672 29.12 22.07 -3.42
CA VAL A 672 29.06 21.58 -4.81
C VAL A 672 30.14 22.26 -5.63
N PHE A 673 30.87 21.47 -6.40
CA PHE A 673 31.90 21.93 -7.34
C PHE A 673 31.51 21.48 -8.74
N SER A 674 31.51 22.41 -9.69
CA SER A 674 31.20 22.12 -11.09
C SER A 674 32.28 22.67 -12.00
N LEU A 675 32.73 21.84 -12.94
CA LEU A 675 33.55 22.25 -14.07
C LEU A 675 32.69 22.11 -15.32
N LEU A 676 32.52 23.20 -16.06
CA LEU A 676 31.58 23.29 -17.18
C LEU A 676 32.27 23.89 -18.40
N ARG A 677 31.99 23.31 -19.55
CA ARG A 677 32.29 23.87 -20.87
C ARG A 677 30.98 23.93 -21.63
N ASN A 678 30.47 25.14 -21.81
CA ASN A 678 29.22 25.38 -22.51
C ASN A 678 29.52 26.00 -23.87
N GLU A 679 28.74 25.63 -24.87
CA GLU A 679 28.79 26.19 -26.20
C GLU A 679 27.37 26.64 -26.56
N VAL A 680 27.24 27.94 -26.84
CA VAL A 680 25.99 28.56 -27.25
C VAL A 680 26.22 29.31 -28.54
N ASP A 681 25.48 28.92 -29.58
CA ASP A 681 25.55 29.50 -30.93
C ASP A 681 27.00 29.63 -31.45
N GLY A 682 27.85 28.63 -31.15
CA GLY A 682 29.27 28.56 -31.52
C GLY A 682 30.25 29.29 -30.59
N GLN A 683 29.76 30.03 -29.59
CA GLN A 683 30.61 30.66 -28.57
C GLN A 683 30.84 29.72 -27.39
N LYS A 684 32.11 29.53 -27.01
CA LYS A 684 32.53 28.60 -25.95
C LYS A 684 32.81 29.34 -24.66
N TYR A 685 32.27 28.82 -23.55
CA TYR A 685 32.43 29.33 -22.19
C TYR A 685 32.94 28.21 -21.28
N ASN A 686 34.10 28.42 -20.67
CA ASN A 686 34.66 27.56 -19.64
C ASN A 686 34.39 28.19 -18.28
N LEU A 687 33.64 27.48 -17.46
CA LEU A 687 33.19 27.96 -16.16
C LEU A 687 33.56 26.96 -15.06
N ARG A 688 33.92 27.51 -13.91
CA ARG A 688 34.08 26.78 -12.64
C ARG A 688 33.04 27.34 -11.69
N LYS A 689 32.13 26.49 -11.19
CA LYS A 689 31.14 26.89 -10.20
C LYS A 689 31.50 26.30 -8.84
N TYR A 690 31.49 27.14 -7.82
CA TYR A 690 31.67 26.78 -6.42
C TYR A 690 30.39 27.14 -5.69
N GLY A 691 29.73 26.17 -5.07
CA GLY A 691 28.45 26.42 -4.42
C GLY A 691 28.27 25.69 -3.12
N VAL A 692 27.21 26.04 -2.44
CA VAL A 692 26.68 25.36 -1.26
C VAL A 692 25.23 25.03 -1.53
N PHE A 693 24.83 23.82 -1.17
CA PHE A 693 23.45 23.37 -1.25
C PHE A 693 22.89 23.08 0.15
N LEU A 694 21.59 23.27 0.31
CA LEU A 694 20.77 22.71 1.38
C LEU A 694 19.65 21.92 0.72
N LEU A 695 19.56 20.63 1.04
CA LEU A 695 18.62 19.69 0.44
C LEU A 695 17.84 18.98 1.53
N ARG A 696 16.51 18.99 1.44
CA ARG A 696 15.62 18.19 2.27
C ARG A 696 14.81 17.25 1.39
N GLU A 697 14.91 15.95 1.65
CA GLU A 697 14.16 14.90 0.96
C GLU A 697 13.45 14.04 2.00
N PHE A 698 12.13 14.18 2.09
CA PHE A 698 11.27 13.40 2.97
C PHE A 698 10.26 12.62 2.15
N LYS A 699 10.14 11.33 2.49
CA LYS A 699 9.11 10.42 2.02
C LYS A 699 8.55 9.72 3.25
N ASP A 700 7.24 9.60 3.34
CA ASP A 700 6.58 8.86 4.42
C ASP A 700 6.86 7.36 4.34
N ASP A 701 6.90 6.81 3.13
CA ASP A 701 7.31 5.44 2.83
C ASP A 701 8.42 5.41 1.77
N ILE A 702 9.39 4.51 1.91
CA ILE A 702 10.57 4.43 1.02
C ILE A 702 10.20 3.84 -0.34
N PHE A 703 9.25 2.89 -0.37
CA PHE A 703 8.90 2.09 -1.54
C PHE A 703 7.66 2.61 -2.26
N SER A 704 6.63 3.04 -1.51
CA SER A 704 5.37 3.55 -2.04
C SER A 704 4.93 4.83 -1.31
N PRO A 705 5.65 5.95 -1.52
CA PRO A 705 5.37 7.20 -0.82
C PRO A 705 3.98 7.76 -1.15
N SER A 706 3.21 8.09 -0.12
CA SER A 706 1.93 8.81 -0.25
C SER A 706 2.09 10.30 0.03
N ARG A 707 3.13 10.67 0.77
CA ARG A 707 3.52 12.03 1.13
C ARG A 707 4.99 12.25 0.80
N ILE A 708 5.27 13.31 0.03
CA ILE A 708 6.62 13.65 -0.41
C ILE A 708 6.88 15.11 -0.10
N HIS A 709 7.99 15.44 0.56
CA HIS A 709 8.49 16.81 0.66
C HIS A 709 9.90 16.85 0.08
N TYR A 710 10.13 17.76 -0.86
CA TYR A 710 11.42 18.02 -1.48
C TYR A 710 11.69 19.51 -1.39
N ASP A 711 12.75 19.92 -0.72
CA ASP A 711 13.21 21.30 -0.66
C ASP A 711 14.68 21.37 -1.05
N SER A 712 15.03 22.25 -1.97
CA SER A 712 16.38 22.44 -2.47
C SER A 712 16.69 23.93 -2.52
N VAL A 713 17.77 24.33 -1.87
CA VAL A 713 18.35 25.67 -1.94
C VAL A 713 19.78 25.52 -2.42
N ASN A 714 20.14 26.21 -3.50
CA ASN A 714 21.50 26.22 -4.04
C ASN A 714 21.98 27.65 -4.19
N LEU A 715 23.20 27.93 -3.73
CA LEU A 715 23.91 29.17 -3.98
C LEU A 715 25.25 28.83 -4.61
N SER A 716 25.56 29.41 -5.76
CA SER A 716 26.80 29.14 -6.49
C SER A 716 27.45 30.41 -7.03
N LEU A 717 28.77 30.45 -7.00
CA LEU A 717 29.62 31.45 -7.64
C LEU A 717 30.25 30.81 -8.88
N ALA A 718 30.03 31.40 -10.05
CA ALA A 718 30.68 31.02 -11.29
C ALA A 718 31.89 31.93 -11.57
N GLU A 719 32.98 31.34 -12.05
CA GLU A 719 34.20 32.03 -12.50
C GLU A 719 34.74 31.42 -13.79
N GLY A 720 35.57 32.18 -14.51
CA GLY A 720 36.16 31.79 -15.81
C GLY A 720 35.83 32.83 -16.86
N ASP A 721 35.23 32.38 -17.97
CA ASP A 721 34.83 33.26 -19.08
C ASP A 721 33.63 34.17 -18.73
N ALA A 722 32.92 33.89 -17.64
CA ALA A 722 31.93 34.76 -17.04
C ALA A 722 32.01 34.68 -15.50
N ARG A 723 31.63 35.77 -14.83
CA ARG A 723 31.58 35.84 -13.36
C ARG A 723 30.20 36.31 -12.90
N TYR A 724 29.51 35.44 -12.17
CA TYR A 724 28.18 35.72 -11.62
C TYR A 724 27.90 34.81 -10.43
N THR A 725 26.97 35.25 -9.58
CA THR A 725 26.43 34.46 -8.47
C THR A 725 25.01 34.04 -8.83
N ARG A 726 24.67 32.78 -8.60
CA ARG A 726 23.35 32.21 -8.88
C ARG A 726 22.77 31.58 -7.62
N PHE A 727 21.52 31.92 -7.34
CA PHE A 727 20.68 31.35 -6.29
C PHE A 727 19.49 30.64 -6.93
N ASP A 728 19.21 29.42 -6.50
CA ASP A 728 18.06 28.62 -6.92
C ASP A 728 17.33 28.07 -5.68
N LEU A 729 16.01 28.16 -5.67
CA LEU A 729 15.10 27.61 -4.67
C LEU A 729 14.07 26.72 -5.37
N SER A 730 13.84 25.52 -4.85
CA SER A 730 12.78 24.63 -5.32
C SER A 730 12.17 23.85 -4.16
N THR A 731 10.84 23.85 -4.09
CA THR A 731 10.02 23.23 -3.05
C THR A 731 8.92 22.44 -3.74
N PHE A 732 8.73 21.17 -3.38
CA PHE A 732 7.67 20.29 -3.89
C PHE A 732 7.07 19.46 -2.76
N TYR A 733 5.75 19.49 -2.64
CA TYR A 733 4.99 18.82 -1.59
C TYR A 733 3.85 18.03 -2.23
N LEU A 734 3.79 16.73 -1.98
CA LEU A 734 2.63 15.88 -2.25
C LEU A 734 1.99 15.50 -0.91
N ILE A 735 0.72 15.84 -0.74
CA ILE A 735 0.00 15.71 0.53
C ILE A 735 -1.24 14.84 0.30
N PRO A 736 -1.38 13.70 0.98
CA PRO A 736 -2.59 12.89 0.91
C PRO A 736 -3.71 13.55 1.73
N LEU A 737 -4.93 13.50 1.19
CA LEU A 737 -6.17 13.99 1.80
C LEU A 737 -7.16 12.82 1.96
N PRO A 738 -8.22 12.96 2.79
CA PRO A 738 -9.25 11.93 2.94
C PRO A 738 -9.88 11.51 1.60
N ARG A 739 -10.40 10.28 1.52
CA ARG A 739 -11.05 9.70 0.30
C ARG A 739 -10.11 9.56 -0.91
N ASN A 740 -8.82 9.27 -0.68
CA ASN A 740 -7.78 9.11 -1.71
C ASN A 740 -7.54 10.37 -2.56
N PHE A 741 -7.95 11.54 -2.08
CA PHE A 741 -7.62 12.81 -2.71
C PHE A 741 -6.14 13.14 -2.44
N LYS A 742 -5.48 13.87 -3.33
CA LYS A 742 -4.10 14.34 -3.13
C LYS A 742 -3.98 15.81 -3.51
N LEU A 743 -3.18 16.54 -2.78
CA LEU A 743 -2.79 17.91 -3.08
C LEU A 743 -1.31 17.93 -3.43
N SER A 744 -0.96 18.44 -4.60
CA SER A 744 0.41 18.67 -5.03
C SER A 744 0.68 20.17 -5.05
N PHE A 745 1.81 20.59 -4.50
CA PHE A 745 2.22 21.98 -4.43
C PHE A 745 3.69 22.10 -4.81
N LYS A 746 4.02 22.99 -5.74
CA LYS A 746 5.40 23.27 -6.16
C LYS A 746 5.65 24.77 -6.16
N VAL A 747 6.77 25.19 -5.59
CA VAL A 747 7.27 26.57 -5.67
C VAL A 747 8.71 26.52 -6.11
N ALA A 748 9.08 27.39 -7.04
CA ALA A 748 10.46 27.55 -7.47
C ALA A 748 10.77 29.03 -7.69
N GLY A 749 12.03 29.39 -7.53
CA GLY A 749 12.50 30.73 -7.81
C GLY A 749 14.00 30.79 -7.88
N GLY A 750 14.52 31.86 -8.45
CA GLY A 750 15.95 32.00 -8.63
C GLY A 750 16.36 33.42 -8.94
N ALA A 751 17.64 33.69 -8.70
CA ALA A 751 18.24 35.00 -8.87
C ALA A 751 19.68 34.83 -9.37
N VAL A 752 20.07 35.69 -10.30
CA VAL A 752 21.43 35.74 -10.82
C VAL A 752 21.96 37.17 -10.77
N TRP A 753 23.12 37.34 -10.15
CA TRP A 753 23.81 38.61 -9.97
C TRP A 753 25.13 38.61 -10.74
N GLY A 754 25.43 39.71 -11.43
CA GLY A 754 26.55 39.80 -12.36
C GLY A 754 26.13 39.55 -13.81
N ASP A 755 27.13 39.21 -14.63
CA ASP A 755 26.98 39.04 -16.08
C ASP A 755 26.89 37.56 -16.43
N ALA A 756 25.70 37.00 -16.18
CA ALA A 756 25.40 35.64 -16.58
C ALA A 756 25.07 35.54 -18.08
N PRO A 757 25.71 34.60 -18.80
CA PRO A 757 25.31 34.21 -20.15
C PRO A 757 23.87 33.71 -20.22
N ILE A 758 23.30 33.68 -21.42
CA ILE A 758 21.89 33.33 -21.64
C ILE A 758 21.49 31.95 -21.09
N PHE A 759 22.40 30.97 -21.14
CA PHE A 759 22.18 29.61 -20.64
C PHE A 759 22.07 29.50 -19.11
N ASP A 760 22.44 30.55 -18.37
CA ASP A 760 22.24 30.65 -16.93
C ASP A 760 21.20 31.72 -16.56
N ARG A 761 20.41 32.20 -17.52
CA ARG A 761 19.23 33.05 -17.28
C ARG A 761 17.96 32.20 -17.21
N PHE A 762 16.87 32.80 -16.74
CA PHE A 762 15.62 32.09 -16.52
C PHE A 762 14.60 32.34 -17.63
N PHE A 763 13.82 31.29 -17.92
CA PHE A 763 12.68 31.27 -18.83
C PHE A 763 11.55 30.46 -18.18
N LEU A 764 10.30 30.80 -18.51
CA LEU A 764 9.11 30.04 -18.12
C LEU A 764 8.17 29.89 -19.32
N GLY A 765 7.30 28.89 -19.27
CA GLY A 765 6.31 28.55 -20.29
C GLY A 765 6.45 27.11 -20.74
N GLY A 766 5.32 26.43 -20.93
CA GLY A 766 5.28 25.04 -21.40
C GLY A 766 4.83 24.03 -20.33
N LEU A 767 5.03 22.75 -20.61
CA LEU A 767 4.49 21.65 -19.80
C LEU A 767 5.06 21.64 -18.36
N ARG A 768 6.33 22.02 -18.19
CA ARG A 768 7.07 21.92 -16.92
C ARG A 768 6.67 22.97 -15.88
N ASP A 769 6.11 24.09 -16.30
CA ASP A 769 5.75 25.21 -15.44
C ASP A 769 4.43 25.90 -15.86
N LEU A 770 4.46 26.98 -16.62
CA LEU A 770 3.30 27.77 -17.05
C LEU A 770 2.64 27.12 -18.27
N ARG A 771 1.76 26.14 -18.03
CA ARG A 771 1.16 25.30 -19.08
C ARG A 771 0.28 26.08 -20.05
N GLY A 772 -0.35 27.16 -19.61
CA GLY A 772 -1.14 28.03 -20.48
C GLY A 772 -0.31 28.79 -21.52
N TYR A 773 1.01 28.87 -21.33
CA TYR A 773 1.94 29.62 -22.17
C TYR A 773 2.80 28.66 -23.00
N SER A 774 3.30 29.11 -24.14
CA SER A 774 4.15 28.27 -25.00
C SER A 774 5.52 28.05 -24.35
N PHE A 775 6.21 26.98 -24.77
CA PHE A 775 7.57 26.66 -24.30
C PHE A 775 8.48 27.89 -24.27
N GLU A 776 9.02 28.19 -23.10
CA GLU A 776 9.91 29.32 -22.81
C GLU A 776 9.40 30.68 -23.29
N GLU A 777 8.09 30.90 -23.40
CA GLU A 777 7.53 32.16 -23.90
C GLU A 777 7.81 33.36 -22.97
N VAL A 778 7.79 33.14 -21.66
CA VAL A 778 7.99 34.17 -20.64
C VAL A 778 9.49 34.34 -20.37
N GLY A 779 10.00 35.56 -20.59
CA GLY A 779 11.43 35.88 -20.50
C GLY A 779 12.13 35.98 -21.86
N GLN A 780 11.42 35.76 -22.97
CA GLN A 780 11.99 35.87 -24.32
C GLN A 780 12.33 37.32 -24.72
N PRO A 781 13.34 37.52 -25.59
CA PRO A 781 14.29 36.50 -26.09
C PRO A 781 15.50 36.28 -25.17
N ASN A 782 15.75 37.20 -24.22
CA ASN A 782 17.04 37.33 -23.54
C ASN A 782 17.13 36.60 -22.18
N GLY A 783 16.05 35.98 -21.73
CA GLY A 783 15.89 35.49 -20.37
C GLY A 783 15.78 36.63 -19.36
N GLY A 784 15.53 36.28 -18.09
CA GLY A 784 15.61 37.21 -16.97
C GLY A 784 16.63 36.79 -15.92
N LYS A 785 17.13 37.78 -15.15
CA LYS A 785 18.00 37.54 -13.99
C LYS A 785 17.28 36.97 -12.77
N TYR A 786 15.96 37.09 -12.70
CA TYR A 786 15.14 36.60 -11.60
C TYR A 786 13.92 35.88 -12.14
N TYR A 787 13.47 34.85 -11.43
CA TYR A 787 12.17 34.24 -11.68
C TYR A 787 11.49 33.77 -10.39
N THR A 788 10.17 33.62 -10.49
CA THR A 788 9.33 32.94 -9.48
C THR A 788 8.30 32.09 -10.19
N PHE A 789 7.95 30.95 -9.61
CA PHE A 789 6.97 30.02 -10.12
C PHE A 789 6.27 29.30 -8.96
N GLY A 790 4.96 29.09 -9.10
CA GLY A 790 4.12 28.33 -8.19
C GLY A 790 3.10 27.49 -8.95
N ARG A 791 2.84 26.27 -8.46
CA ARG A 791 1.83 25.34 -8.97
C ARG A 791 1.07 24.72 -7.81
N LEU A 792 -0.24 24.60 -7.98
CA LEU A 792 -1.13 23.86 -7.11
C LEU A 792 -1.94 22.87 -7.96
N GLU A 793 -1.91 21.58 -7.62
CA GLU A 793 -2.76 20.56 -8.25
C GLU A 793 -3.60 19.81 -7.20
N PHE A 794 -4.89 19.69 -7.47
CA PHE A 794 -5.84 18.87 -6.72
C PHE A 794 -6.19 17.63 -7.53
N ILE A 795 -5.81 16.47 -7.03
CA ILE A 795 -5.92 15.16 -7.69
C ILE A 795 -7.02 14.36 -6.98
N PHE A 796 -8.00 13.86 -7.72
CA PHE A 796 -9.13 13.10 -7.16
C PHE A 796 -9.45 11.87 -8.02
N PRO A 797 -9.77 10.72 -7.40
CA PRO A 797 -10.17 9.52 -8.11
C PRO A 797 -11.56 9.71 -8.74
N LEU A 798 -11.73 9.24 -9.97
CA LEU A 798 -13.04 9.18 -10.64
C LEU A 798 -13.63 7.77 -10.48
N ARG A 799 -12.98 6.80 -11.13
CA ARG A 799 -13.21 5.36 -11.03
C ARG A 799 -11.92 4.71 -11.50
N GLU A 800 -11.35 3.79 -10.73
CA GLU A 800 -10.11 3.13 -11.16
C GLU A 800 -10.24 2.55 -12.58
N PRO A 801 -9.23 2.72 -13.45
CA PRO A 801 -7.93 3.40 -13.27
C PRO A 801 -7.92 4.93 -13.52
N PHE A 802 -9.08 5.57 -13.70
CA PHE A 802 -9.20 6.98 -14.08
C PHE A 802 -9.06 7.95 -12.89
N VAL A 803 -8.36 9.05 -13.15
CA VAL A 803 -8.06 10.14 -12.20
C VAL A 803 -8.35 11.49 -12.84
N GLY A 804 -8.95 12.40 -12.07
CA GLY A 804 -9.11 13.80 -12.44
C GLY A 804 -8.08 14.68 -11.73
N VAL A 805 -7.62 15.73 -12.40
CA VAL A 805 -6.74 16.75 -11.81
C VAL A 805 -7.27 18.14 -12.15
N ALA A 806 -7.35 19.02 -11.15
CA ALA A 806 -7.53 20.44 -11.35
C ALA A 806 -6.25 21.16 -10.93
N PHE A 807 -5.77 22.12 -11.71
CA PHE A 807 -4.51 22.79 -11.43
C PHE A 807 -4.55 24.30 -11.70
N GLY A 808 -3.64 25.01 -11.04
CA GLY A 808 -3.33 26.41 -11.32
C GLY A 808 -1.83 26.66 -11.22
N ASP A 809 -1.30 27.42 -12.17
CA ASP A 809 0.11 27.78 -12.29
C ASP A 809 0.24 29.32 -12.28
N ALA A 810 1.30 29.84 -11.66
CA ALA A 810 1.61 31.28 -11.66
C ALA A 810 3.12 31.50 -11.63
N GLY A 811 3.63 32.44 -12.41
CA GLY A 811 5.07 32.70 -12.49
C GLY A 811 5.43 33.96 -13.25
N SER A 812 6.68 34.39 -13.09
CA SER A 812 7.20 35.61 -13.70
C SER A 812 8.71 35.51 -13.88
N VAL A 813 9.21 36.16 -14.93
CA VAL A 813 10.63 36.30 -15.24
C VAL A 813 10.93 37.79 -15.43
N SER A 814 12.02 38.29 -14.83
CA SER A 814 12.39 39.70 -14.90
C SER A 814 13.88 39.94 -14.63
N ASP A 815 14.41 41.06 -15.13
CA ASP A 815 15.76 41.54 -14.77
C ASP A 815 15.80 42.31 -13.44
N LYS A 816 14.64 42.69 -12.90
CA LYS A 816 14.53 43.45 -11.65
C LYS A 816 13.57 42.75 -10.69
N PRO A 817 13.94 42.54 -9.42
CA PRO A 817 13.07 41.84 -8.45
C PRO A 817 11.69 42.48 -8.28
N LYS A 818 11.63 43.81 -8.26
CA LYS A 818 10.39 44.58 -8.09
C LYS A 818 9.37 44.41 -9.23
N ASP A 819 9.82 43.97 -10.39
CA ASP A 819 8.95 43.82 -11.57
C ASP A 819 8.44 42.37 -11.70
N LEU A 820 8.95 41.41 -10.89
CA LEU A 820 8.44 40.04 -10.85
C LEU A 820 6.94 39.99 -10.52
N PHE A 821 6.52 40.69 -9.47
CA PHE A 821 5.12 40.71 -9.03
C PHE A 821 4.21 41.52 -9.96
N LYS A 822 4.76 42.47 -10.74
CA LYS A 822 3.98 43.27 -11.68
C LYS A 822 3.66 42.50 -12.96
N ASN A 823 4.60 41.69 -13.42
CA ASN A 823 4.50 40.95 -14.68
C ASN A 823 4.09 39.49 -14.46
N LEU A 824 3.38 39.21 -13.37
CA LEU A 824 2.96 37.86 -13.04
C LEU A 824 2.02 37.31 -14.12
N LYS A 825 2.41 36.17 -14.69
CA LYS A 825 1.61 35.36 -15.60
C LYS A 825 1.00 34.21 -14.81
N ALA A 826 -0.22 33.82 -15.16
CA ALA A 826 -0.90 32.70 -14.52
C ALA A 826 -1.80 31.97 -15.50
N ASP A 827 -2.08 30.70 -15.21
CA ASP A 827 -2.98 29.84 -15.95
C ASP A 827 -3.69 28.85 -15.02
N VAL A 828 -4.82 28.33 -15.49
CA VAL A 828 -5.61 27.30 -14.80
C VAL A 828 -6.00 26.21 -15.77
N GLY A 829 -6.19 25.00 -15.28
CA GLY A 829 -6.54 23.90 -16.15
C GLY A 829 -7.13 22.68 -15.46
N LEU A 830 -7.55 21.75 -16.30
CA LEU A 830 -8.07 20.45 -15.92
C LEU A 830 -7.29 19.38 -16.67
N ALA A 831 -7.10 18.23 -16.03
CA ALA A 831 -6.57 17.06 -16.68
C ALA A 831 -7.40 15.82 -16.37
N LEU A 832 -7.49 14.94 -17.37
CA LEU A 832 -8.01 13.59 -17.23
C LEU A 832 -6.85 12.62 -17.41
N GLY A 833 -6.68 11.70 -16.47
CA GLY A 833 -5.61 10.71 -16.51
C GLY A 833 -6.09 9.28 -16.30
N VAL A 834 -5.24 8.35 -16.71
CA VAL A 834 -5.38 6.91 -16.52
C VAL A 834 -4.09 6.42 -15.89
N ASN A 835 -4.18 5.83 -14.70
CA ASN A 835 -3.04 5.16 -14.08
C ASN A 835 -2.87 3.79 -14.71
N THR A 836 -1.77 3.59 -15.44
CA THR A 836 -1.47 2.32 -16.10
C THR A 836 -0.24 1.68 -15.47
N PRO A 837 -0.06 0.35 -15.58
CA PRO A 837 1.16 -0.33 -15.15
C PRO A 837 2.45 0.21 -15.77
N ILE A 838 2.37 0.79 -16.98
CA ILE A 838 3.52 1.38 -17.70
C ILE A 838 3.71 2.88 -17.41
N GLY A 839 2.96 3.43 -16.45
CA GLY A 839 2.99 4.84 -16.04
C GLY A 839 1.68 5.57 -16.32
N PRO A 840 1.50 6.78 -15.80
CA PRO A 840 0.29 7.56 -16.02
C PRO A 840 0.19 8.03 -17.48
N ILE A 841 -1.02 8.01 -18.02
CA ILE A 841 -1.38 8.73 -19.25
C ILE A 841 -2.23 9.92 -18.81
N ARG A 842 -1.90 11.13 -19.23
CA ARG A 842 -2.58 12.36 -18.81
C ARG A 842 -2.80 13.29 -20.00
N LEU A 843 -4.01 13.81 -20.12
CA LEU A 843 -4.39 14.87 -21.05
C LEU A 843 -4.67 16.15 -20.25
N ASP A 844 -3.77 17.13 -20.32
CA ASP A 844 -3.90 18.43 -19.67
C ASP A 844 -4.46 19.47 -20.65
N VAL A 845 -5.45 20.25 -20.19
CA VAL A 845 -5.94 21.43 -20.89
C VAL A 845 -5.75 22.64 -19.99
N ALA A 846 -4.91 23.58 -20.43
CA ALA A 846 -4.53 24.77 -19.66
C ALA A 846 -5.00 26.05 -20.37
N PHE A 847 -5.49 27.01 -19.59
CA PHE A 847 -6.00 28.28 -20.07
C PHE A 847 -5.23 29.45 -19.42
N PRO A 848 -4.50 30.27 -20.21
CA PRO A 848 -3.73 31.39 -19.67
C PRO A 848 -4.63 32.57 -19.30
N PHE A 849 -4.43 33.23 -18.16
CA PHE A 849 -5.17 34.43 -17.78
C PHE A 849 -4.74 35.67 -18.61
N GLU A 850 -5.19 35.71 -19.86
CA GLU A 850 -5.03 36.85 -20.79
C GLU A 850 -6.37 37.30 -21.39
N GLU A 851 -6.37 38.40 -22.14
CA GLU A 851 -7.55 38.79 -22.93
C GLU A 851 -7.99 37.65 -23.87
N LYS A 852 -9.29 37.34 -23.83
CA LYS A 852 -9.90 36.20 -24.56
C LYS A 852 -9.29 34.84 -24.19
N TRP A 853 -8.91 34.65 -22.93
CA TRP A 853 -8.27 33.44 -22.38
C TRP A 853 -8.90 32.09 -22.80
N LEU A 854 -10.25 32.02 -22.89
CA LEU A 854 -10.95 30.81 -23.32
C LEU A 854 -10.60 30.35 -24.74
N ASN A 855 -10.12 31.25 -25.61
CA ASN A 855 -9.75 30.95 -26.99
C ASN A 855 -8.25 30.64 -27.17
N LYS A 856 -7.44 30.74 -26.11
CA LYS A 856 -5.98 30.56 -26.13
C LYS A 856 -5.51 29.33 -25.34
N PHE A 857 -6.36 28.30 -25.24
CA PHE A 857 -6.02 27.12 -24.46
C PHE A 857 -4.89 26.31 -25.11
N LYS A 858 -4.12 25.62 -24.27
CA LYS A 858 -3.08 24.67 -24.65
C LYS A 858 -3.50 23.27 -24.24
N VAL A 859 -3.11 22.28 -25.03
CA VAL A 859 -3.39 20.87 -24.76
C VAL A 859 -2.07 20.12 -24.72
N TYR A 860 -1.87 19.33 -23.66
CA TYR A 860 -0.72 18.45 -23.54
C TYR A 860 -1.17 17.02 -23.32
N LEU A 861 -0.63 16.11 -24.11
CA LEU A 861 -0.72 14.68 -23.86
C LEU A 861 0.62 14.22 -23.30
N SER A 862 0.60 13.52 -22.17
CA SER A 862 1.77 12.93 -21.53
C SER A 862 1.53 11.44 -21.29
N VAL A 863 2.51 10.60 -21.65
CA VAL A 863 2.50 9.15 -21.48
C VAL A 863 3.78 8.75 -20.76
N GLY A 864 3.63 8.07 -19.62
CA GLY A 864 4.74 7.67 -18.74
C GLY A 864 4.99 8.69 -17.63
N TYR A 865 5.96 8.41 -16.76
CA TYR A 865 6.32 9.33 -15.68
C TYR A 865 7.10 10.54 -16.24
N TYR A 866 6.48 11.71 -16.21
CA TYR A 866 7.10 12.98 -16.55
C TYR A 866 6.60 14.07 -15.59
N TYR A 867 7.40 14.40 -14.55
CA TYR A 867 7.25 15.61 -13.72
C TYR A 867 8.56 16.05 -13.08
#